data_AF-U4KI58-F1
#
_entry.id   AF-U4KI58-F1
#
_cell.length_a   1.000
_cell.length_b   1.000
_cell.length_c   1.000
_cell.angle_alpha   90.00
_cell.angle_beta   90.00
_cell.angle_gamma   90.00
#
_symmetry.space_group_name_H-M   'P 1'
#
loop_
_entity.id
_entity.type
_entity.pdbx_description
1 polymer ?
#
loop_
_entity_poly.entity_id
_entity_poly.type
_entity_poly.pdbx_seq_one_letter_code
_entity_poly.pdbx_strand_id
1 'polypeptide(L)'
;MGTLNFTLDVDGLAPDTLIVREYEGQESLSDYNHCHGFKYQIELASRQTDISPDQIVDKSAWLTIIQNGEVTQVVHGIVRAFFKGDTGRQHTFYSLTLVPAIERLSLRQNSRIFQNQNVPDILSVLFQEMGINDYAFSLKRSCQPREFCVQYRETDLEFMHRLAAEEGLVYRITHEVGKHTIVFSDDSQTYDELPLPVTYNALAGGQIDTPYVFGLNERVRSDVTNVTFQEYSFKKPTYSFKQEQLGKDMAYQRDGYEHYDAPTRYKDDESGQAFSKYRLEYLRRESHIAHGQSNHAGLQAGVKFTLTDHLDPKCNRAWIIINAVHSGTQPQALEEEGGSGATTYSNQFTVIPAQTQWRAKPLPKPQVDGPMIAMVVGPAGEEIFCDEHGRVKVHFPWDRESSQDEHSSCWVRVSQGWAGGQYGMIAIPRIGHEVIVSFLNGDPDQPIITGRTYHATNVTPYILPSHKTRTVLKTQTHLGEGFNELRFEDEASREQIYVHAQKDKDVVINNISRESIGLDFHQKVGQHFFQMVTENTHRLVGKNVTEEFGQDHHYKVGRNLVQRVIGAVNRFISGGMVTKIEGGSVTSMSASEEKEIGANQRIAVNNESYLNATNIVLEAKQELTIKGPGGFVKIDGGGITISGNVVKINEGGSPGSGTAPKAVEPQPPAKPQEPDDPDRRT
;
A
#
# COMPACT_ATOMS: atom_id res chain seq x y z
N MET A 1 20.36 -62.94 32.19
CA MET A 1 20.87 -62.09 31.09
C MET A 1 19.66 -61.37 30.55
N GLY A 2 19.67 -60.04 30.56
CA GLY A 2 18.57 -59.28 30.00
C GLY A 2 18.42 -59.54 28.51
N THR A 3 17.21 -59.82 28.05
CA THR A 3 16.91 -60.04 26.64
C THR A 3 16.61 -58.69 25.99
N LEU A 4 17.36 -58.33 24.95
CA LEU A 4 17.14 -57.13 24.15
C LEU A 4 16.80 -57.57 22.73
N ASN A 5 15.66 -57.13 22.21
CA ASN A 5 15.20 -57.43 20.86
C ASN A 5 14.63 -56.19 20.18
N PHE A 6 14.78 -56.13 18.85
CA PHE A 6 14.21 -55.10 17.98
C PHE A 6 13.23 -55.72 16.99
N THR A 7 12.08 -55.08 16.82
CA THR A 7 11.02 -55.52 15.91
C THR A 7 10.53 -54.33 15.08
N LEU A 8 10.08 -54.59 13.85
CA LEU A 8 9.52 -53.59 12.97
C LEU A 8 8.23 -54.13 12.37
N ASP A 9 7.14 -53.39 12.56
CA ASP A 9 5.89 -53.64 11.88
C ASP A 9 5.64 -52.55 10.83
N VAL A 10 5.02 -52.95 9.72
CA VAL A 10 4.61 -52.05 8.64
C VAL A 10 3.13 -52.29 8.36
N ASP A 11 2.35 -51.20 8.28
CA ASP A 11 0.92 -51.27 8.01
C ASP A 11 0.62 -51.99 6.69
N GLY A 12 -0.23 -53.02 6.77
CA GLY A 12 -0.60 -53.88 5.63
C GLY A 12 0.30 -55.11 5.42
N LEU A 13 1.41 -55.27 6.15
CA LEU A 13 2.21 -56.49 6.15
C LEU A 13 1.94 -57.34 7.40
N ALA A 14 2.09 -58.66 7.27
CA ALA A 14 1.98 -59.55 8.42
C ALA A 14 3.14 -59.29 9.40
N PRO A 15 2.90 -59.40 10.73
CA PRO A 15 3.99 -59.38 11.72
C PRO A 15 5.08 -60.40 11.35
N ASP A 16 6.33 -60.10 11.73
CA ASP A 16 7.52 -60.92 11.46
C ASP A 16 7.89 -61.10 9.97
N THR A 17 7.20 -60.42 9.04
CA THR A 17 7.60 -60.42 7.62
C THR A 17 8.97 -59.80 7.43
N LEU A 18 9.29 -58.75 8.20
CA LEU A 18 10.56 -58.03 8.16
C LEU A 18 11.25 -58.17 9.52
N ILE A 19 12.48 -58.67 9.52
CA ILE A 19 13.29 -58.85 10.72
C ILE A 19 14.34 -57.75 10.78
N VAL A 20 14.43 -57.05 11.91
CA VAL A 20 15.43 -56.00 12.13
C VAL A 20 16.80 -56.61 12.38
N ARG A 21 17.80 -56.18 11.60
CA ARG A 21 19.21 -56.55 11.76
C ARG A 21 20.00 -55.45 12.45
N GLU A 22 19.81 -54.23 12.00
CA GLU A 22 20.53 -53.05 12.47
C GLU A 22 19.68 -51.81 12.20
N TYR A 23 19.85 -50.78 13.01
CA TYR A 23 19.33 -49.46 12.68
C TYR A 23 20.24 -48.36 13.20
N GLU A 24 20.24 -47.25 12.47
CA GLU A 24 20.76 -45.97 12.92
C GLU A 24 19.63 -44.95 12.91
N GLY A 25 19.35 -44.39 14.09
CA GLY A 25 18.34 -43.37 14.30
C GLY A 25 18.97 -42.03 14.61
N GLN A 26 18.47 -40.96 14.01
CA GLN A 26 18.77 -39.58 14.41
C GLN A 26 17.47 -38.90 14.81
N GLU A 27 17.50 -38.20 15.94
CA GLU A 27 16.38 -37.43 16.46
C GLU A 27 16.83 -36.02 16.84
N SER A 28 15.98 -35.02 16.62
CA SER A 28 16.26 -33.65 17.01
C SER A 28 15.01 -32.81 17.25
N LEU A 29 15.15 -31.82 18.14
CA LEU A 29 14.13 -30.80 18.34
C LEU A 29 14.21 -29.73 17.25
N SER A 30 13.21 -29.71 16.37
CA SER A 30 13.02 -28.65 15.35
C SER A 30 14.32 -28.21 14.68
N ASP A 31 15.01 -29.16 14.03
CA ASP A 31 16.18 -28.87 13.23
C ASP A 31 15.90 -29.12 11.75
N TYR A 32 16.26 -28.15 10.92
CA TYR A 32 16.17 -28.30 9.47
C TYR A 32 17.41 -28.99 8.88
N ASN A 33 18.55 -28.97 9.59
CA ASN A 33 19.83 -29.39 9.02
C ASN A 33 20.09 -30.91 9.07
N HIS A 34 19.48 -31.64 10.01
CA HIS A 34 19.78 -33.06 10.26
C HIS A 34 18.58 -33.96 9.97
N CYS A 35 17.47 -33.74 10.68
CA CYS A 35 16.21 -34.45 10.49
C CYS A 35 15.05 -33.62 11.05
N HIS A 36 13.86 -33.76 10.47
CA HIS A 36 12.67 -32.99 10.86
C HIS A 36 11.90 -33.68 11.99
N GLY A 37 12.55 -33.81 13.15
CA GLY A 37 12.05 -34.58 14.29
C GLY A 37 12.85 -35.86 14.47
N PHE A 38 12.73 -36.80 13.53
CA PHE A 38 13.57 -37.99 13.49
C PHE A 38 13.78 -38.53 12.07
N LYS A 39 14.80 -39.37 11.91
CA LYS A 39 15.09 -40.16 10.71
C LYS A 39 15.81 -41.43 11.11
N TYR A 40 15.21 -42.58 10.83
CA TYR A 40 15.77 -43.88 11.13
C TYR A 40 16.04 -44.65 9.84
N GLN A 41 17.30 -45.05 9.66
CA GLN A 41 17.69 -46.00 8.62
C GLN A 41 17.68 -47.39 9.23
N ILE A 42 16.85 -48.28 8.71
CA ILE A 42 16.61 -49.61 9.29
C ILE A 42 17.00 -50.66 8.25
N GLU A 43 17.95 -51.52 8.62
CA GLU A 43 18.41 -52.65 7.84
C GLU A 43 17.64 -53.91 8.24
N LEU A 44 17.05 -54.56 7.23
CA LEU A 44 16.02 -55.58 7.37
C LEU A 44 16.40 -56.85 6.61
N ALA A 45 15.81 -57.96 7.01
CA ALA A 45 15.82 -59.21 6.26
C ALA A 45 14.42 -59.82 6.22
N SER A 46 14.08 -60.46 5.10
CA SER A 46 12.85 -61.24 4.96
C SER A 46 13.11 -62.52 4.21
N ARG A 47 12.33 -63.57 4.50
CA ARG A 47 12.27 -64.77 3.65
C ARG A 47 11.49 -64.52 2.36
N GLN A 48 10.70 -63.44 2.29
CA GLN A 48 9.98 -63.04 1.09
C GLN A 48 10.89 -62.24 0.16
N THR A 49 10.97 -62.69 -1.10
CA THR A 49 11.83 -62.09 -2.12
C THR A 49 11.12 -61.04 -2.97
N ASP A 50 9.81 -60.86 -2.79
CA ASP A 50 8.91 -60.13 -3.70
C ASP A 50 8.17 -58.97 -3.02
N ILE A 51 8.61 -58.53 -1.83
CA ILE A 51 8.08 -57.34 -1.16
C ILE A 51 8.25 -56.14 -2.09
N SER A 52 7.14 -55.52 -2.47
CA SER A 52 7.10 -54.46 -3.46
C SER A 52 7.01 -53.07 -2.81
N PRO A 53 7.49 -52.00 -3.48
CA PRO A 53 7.44 -50.65 -2.92
C PRO A 53 6.03 -50.15 -2.57
N ASP A 54 4.98 -50.58 -3.28
CA ASP A 54 3.58 -50.18 -2.99
C ASP A 54 3.04 -50.74 -1.67
N GLN A 55 3.65 -51.80 -1.14
CA GLN A 55 3.34 -52.36 0.17
C GLN A 55 4.03 -51.62 1.31
N ILE A 56 5.04 -50.80 1.03
CA ILE A 56 5.94 -50.21 2.04
C ILE A 56 5.95 -48.68 2.01
N VAL A 57 6.21 -48.07 0.85
CA VAL A 57 6.45 -46.63 0.74
C VAL A 57 5.18 -45.85 1.08
N ASP A 58 5.34 -44.78 1.87
CA ASP A 58 4.27 -43.92 2.40
C ASP A 58 3.26 -44.65 3.33
N LYS A 59 3.55 -45.90 3.73
CA LYS A 59 2.83 -46.62 4.78
C LYS A 59 3.37 -46.26 6.16
N SER A 60 2.51 -46.39 7.18
CA SER A 60 2.92 -46.29 8.57
C SER A 60 3.76 -47.49 8.95
N ALA A 61 4.79 -47.27 9.77
CA ALA A 61 5.60 -48.32 10.34
C ALA A 61 6.09 -47.91 11.73
N TRP A 62 6.36 -48.89 12.60
CA TRP A 62 6.90 -48.61 13.93
C TRP A 62 8.01 -49.58 14.31
N LEU A 63 9.16 -49.01 14.68
CA LEU A 63 10.28 -49.73 15.28
C LEU A 63 10.04 -49.83 16.78
N THR A 64 10.10 -51.03 17.34
CA THR A 64 9.91 -51.27 18.78
C THR A 64 11.15 -51.92 19.38
N ILE A 65 11.63 -51.30 20.46
CA ILE A 65 12.76 -51.79 21.26
C ILE A 65 12.20 -52.43 22.52
N ILE A 66 12.53 -53.70 22.72
CA ILE A 66 12.03 -54.52 23.82
C ILE A 66 13.22 -54.94 24.68
N GLN A 67 13.21 -54.56 25.96
CA GLN A 67 14.24 -54.94 26.93
C GLN A 67 13.59 -55.69 28.09
N ASN A 68 14.09 -56.88 28.42
CA ASN A 68 13.56 -57.75 29.47
C ASN A 68 12.06 -58.11 29.30
N GLY A 69 11.56 -58.09 28.07
CA GLY A 69 10.14 -58.34 27.75
C GLY A 69 9.23 -57.11 27.86
N GLU A 70 9.75 -55.95 28.26
CA GLU A 70 9.02 -54.69 28.30
C GLU A 70 9.40 -53.80 27.12
N VAL A 71 8.42 -53.10 26.55
CA VAL A 71 8.65 -52.12 25.49
C VAL A 71 9.27 -50.86 26.12
N THR A 72 10.52 -50.58 25.78
CA THR A 72 11.26 -49.43 26.33
C THR A 72 11.23 -48.21 25.43
N GLN A 73 11.01 -48.40 24.12
CA GLN A 73 10.90 -47.33 23.15
C GLN A 73 10.10 -47.79 21.92
N VAL A 74 9.27 -46.89 21.39
CA VAL A 74 8.57 -47.06 20.11
C VAL A 74 8.87 -45.85 19.24
N VAL A 75 9.24 -46.08 17.99
CA VAL A 75 9.43 -45.04 16.98
C VAL A 75 8.43 -45.30 15.86
N HIS A 76 7.29 -44.61 15.94
CA HIS A 76 6.26 -44.65 14.91
C HIS A 76 6.48 -43.55 13.88
N GLY A 77 6.40 -43.89 12.58
CA GLY A 77 6.54 -42.94 11.47
C GLY A 77 5.91 -43.45 10.18
N ILE A 78 6.28 -42.82 9.08
CA ILE A 78 5.97 -43.22 7.70
C ILE A 78 7.25 -43.61 6.98
N VAL A 79 7.16 -44.55 6.04
CA VAL A 79 8.32 -44.97 5.26
C VAL A 79 8.58 -44.03 4.09
N ARG A 80 9.68 -43.27 4.14
CA ARG A 80 10.09 -42.31 3.10
C ARG A 80 10.74 -42.97 1.90
N ALA A 81 11.54 -44.00 2.16
CA ALA A 81 12.30 -44.70 1.14
C ALA A 81 12.40 -46.17 1.51
N PHE A 82 12.40 -47.03 0.48
CA PHE A 82 12.52 -48.47 0.60
C PHE A 82 13.54 -48.96 -0.43
N PHE A 83 14.45 -49.81 0.00
CA PHE A 83 15.50 -50.37 -0.81
C PHE A 83 15.46 -51.88 -0.71
N LYS A 84 15.57 -52.54 -1.86
CA LYS A 84 15.78 -53.97 -1.95
C LYS A 84 17.25 -54.21 -2.27
N GLY A 85 17.95 -54.84 -1.34
CA GLY A 85 19.33 -55.26 -1.48
C GLY A 85 19.46 -56.65 -2.10
N ASP A 86 20.59 -57.30 -1.82
CA ASP A 86 20.91 -58.61 -2.34
C ASP A 86 19.95 -59.69 -1.80
N THR A 87 19.68 -60.69 -2.65
CA THR A 87 18.96 -61.91 -2.28
C THR A 87 19.97 -62.99 -1.95
N GLY A 88 20.09 -63.33 -0.67
CA GLY A 88 20.91 -64.43 -0.16
C GLY A 88 20.26 -65.79 -0.35
N ARG A 89 20.79 -66.82 0.35
CA ARG A 89 20.27 -68.20 0.23
C ARG A 89 18.93 -68.40 0.95
N GLN A 90 18.76 -67.80 2.13
CA GLN A 90 17.54 -67.94 2.95
C GLN A 90 16.76 -66.63 3.09
N HIS A 91 17.42 -65.49 2.94
CA HIS A 91 16.83 -64.17 3.15
C HIS A 91 17.16 -63.20 2.01
N THR A 92 16.22 -62.33 1.70
CA THR A 92 16.46 -61.10 0.94
C THR A 92 16.68 -59.94 1.91
N PHE A 93 17.68 -59.12 1.65
CA PHE A 93 17.95 -57.94 2.45
C PHE A 93 17.16 -56.75 1.92
N TYR A 94 16.59 -56.00 2.84
CA TYR A 94 15.87 -54.76 2.55
C TYR A 94 16.37 -53.68 3.48
N SER A 95 16.16 -52.43 3.13
CA SER A 95 16.29 -51.34 4.08
C SER A 95 15.23 -50.29 3.85
N LEU A 96 14.89 -49.55 4.89
CA LEU A 96 13.95 -48.46 4.77
C LEU A 96 14.36 -47.26 5.60
N THR A 97 13.89 -46.09 5.18
CA THR A 97 14.05 -44.83 5.89
C THR A 97 12.71 -44.47 6.53
N LEU A 98 12.64 -44.55 7.85
CA LEU A 98 11.47 -44.18 8.65
C LEU A 98 11.57 -42.72 9.10
N VAL A 99 10.53 -41.93 8.85
CA VAL A 99 10.49 -40.48 9.15
C VAL A 99 9.12 -40.08 9.73
N PRO A 100 8.98 -38.93 10.40
CA PRO A 100 7.67 -38.42 10.83
C PRO A 100 6.82 -37.99 9.64
N ALA A 101 5.50 -38.00 9.79
CA ALA A 101 4.56 -37.62 8.74
C ALA A 101 4.73 -36.18 8.23
N ILE A 102 5.33 -35.30 9.07
CA ILE A 102 5.67 -33.91 8.72
C ILE A 102 6.58 -33.80 7.48
N GLU A 103 7.33 -34.86 7.14
CA GLU A 103 8.16 -34.94 5.93
C GLU A 103 7.36 -34.96 4.63
N ARG A 104 6.04 -35.18 4.67
CA ARG A 104 5.19 -34.97 3.48
C ARG A 104 5.22 -33.52 3.01
N LEU A 105 5.40 -32.57 3.93
CA LEU A 105 5.50 -31.15 3.62
C LEU A 105 6.76 -30.78 2.83
N SER A 106 7.81 -31.63 2.84
CA SER A 106 9.02 -31.41 2.02
C SER A 106 8.80 -31.70 0.54
N LEU A 107 7.70 -32.38 0.20
CA LEU A 107 7.38 -32.82 -1.17
C LEU A 107 6.50 -31.84 -1.96
N ARG A 108 5.97 -30.80 -1.31
CA ARG A 108 5.11 -29.79 -1.96
C ARG A 108 5.71 -28.40 -1.80
N GLN A 109 5.72 -27.66 -2.90
CA GLN A 109 6.15 -26.25 -2.99
C GLN A 109 5.00 -25.40 -3.51
N ASN A 110 4.81 -24.20 -2.94
CA ASN A 110 3.68 -23.34 -3.29
C ASN A 110 4.03 -21.85 -3.33
N SER A 111 3.13 -21.05 -3.88
CA SER A 111 3.11 -19.58 -3.77
C SER A 111 1.66 -19.15 -3.50
N ARG A 112 1.38 -18.72 -2.28
CA ARG A 112 0.02 -18.43 -1.80
C ARG A 112 0.02 -17.48 -0.61
N ILE A 113 -1.16 -16.97 -0.29
CA ILE A 113 -1.36 -15.89 0.68
C ILE A 113 -2.29 -16.35 1.81
N PHE A 114 -1.85 -16.18 3.04
CA PHE A 114 -2.67 -16.31 4.25
C PHE A 114 -2.98 -14.92 4.81
N GLN A 115 -4.24 -14.66 5.12
CA GLN A 115 -4.71 -13.36 5.62
C GLN A 115 -5.53 -13.53 6.89
N ASN A 116 -5.28 -12.64 7.85
CA ASN A 116 -5.97 -12.58 9.14
C ASN A 116 -5.97 -13.90 9.92
N GLN A 117 -4.90 -14.68 9.78
CA GLN A 117 -4.72 -15.96 10.47
C GLN A 117 -3.47 -15.89 11.35
N ASN A 118 -3.52 -16.53 12.52
CA ASN A 118 -2.34 -16.70 13.36
C ASN A 118 -1.50 -17.89 12.84
N VAL A 119 -0.26 -18.02 13.33
CA VAL A 119 0.65 -19.09 12.86
C VAL A 119 0.09 -20.49 13.15
N PRO A 120 -0.41 -20.85 14.34
CA PRO A 120 -1.04 -22.16 14.58
C PRO A 120 -2.15 -22.53 13.58
N ASP A 121 -3.00 -21.57 13.21
CA ASP A 121 -4.06 -21.78 12.21
C ASP A 121 -3.44 -22.07 10.82
N ILE A 122 -2.44 -21.29 10.41
CA ILE A 122 -1.71 -21.52 9.15
C ILE A 122 -1.09 -22.91 9.13
N LEU A 123 -0.39 -23.30 10.21
CA LEU A 123 0.25 -24.62 10.30
C LEU A 123 -0.79 -25.75 10.25
N SER A 124 -1.95 -25.56 10.87
CA SER A 124 -3.06 -26.52 10.82
C SER A 124 -3.55 -26.75 9.39
N VAL A 125 -3.68 -25.70 8.59
CA VAL A 125 -4.03 -25.82 7.16
C VAL A 125 -2.99 -26.67 6.42
N LEU A 126 -1.69 -26.43 6.63
CA LEU A 126 -0.62 -27.21 6.00
C LEU A 126 -0.72 -28.71 6.33
N PHE A 127 -0.99 -29.03 7.59
CA PHE A 127 -1.11 -30.42 8.05
C PHE A 127 -2.34 -31.12 7.49
N GLN A 128 -3.50 -30.46 7.53
CA GLN A 128 -4.75 -31.02 7.01
C GLN A 128 -4.67 -31.31 5.52
N GLU A 129 -4.04 -30.44 4.74
CA GLU A 129 -3.82 -30.64 3.29
C GLU A 129 -2.94 -31.87 2.97
N MET A 130 -2.11 -32.32 3.93
CA MET A 130 -1.25 -33.51 3.82
C MET A 130 -1.78 -34.72 4.60
N GLY A 131 -3.00 -34.65 5.13
CA GLY A 131 -3.61 -35.74 5.90
C GLY A 131 -2.93 -36.01 7.24
N ILE A 132 -2.24 -35.02 7.81
CA ILE A 132 -1.60 -35.11 9.12
C ILE A 132 -2.58 -34.59 10.16
N ASN A 133 -3.15 -35.50 10.97
CA ASN A 133 -4.19 -35.17 11.95
C ASN A 133 -3.67 -35.13 13.39
N ASP A 134 -2.58 -35.87 13.68
CA ASP A 134 -2.00 -35.99 15.02
C ASP A 134 -1.00 -34.86 15.27
N TYR A 135 -1.51 -33.66 15.58
CA TYR A 135 -0.70 -32.52 16.01
C TYR A 135 -1.36 -31.76 17.16
N ALA A 136 -0.55 -31.10 17.97
CA ALA A 136 -1.02 -30.34 19.12
C ALA A 136 -0.19 -29.06 19.34
N PHE A 137 -0.84 -28.04 19.90
CA PHE A 137 -0.21 -26.77 20.28
C PHE A 137 -0.28 -26.60 21.80
N SER A 138 0.87 -26.69 22.47
CA SER A 138 1.03 -26.45 23.90
C SER A 138 1.75 -25.12 24.12
N LEU A 139 1.02 -24.02 23.93
CA LEU A 139 1.56 -22.66 23.91
C LEU A 139 1.18 -21.89 25.17
N LYS A 140 2.14 -21.17 25.76
CA LYS A 140 1.89 -20.21 26.86
C LYS A 140 1.43 -18.86 26.35
N ARG A 141 1.94 -18.43 25.19
CA ARG A 141 1.57 -17.17 24.53
C ARG A 141 0.59 -17.42 23.38
N SER A 142 -0.36 -16.52 23.22
CA SER A 142 -1.23 -16.49 22.04
C SER A 142 -0.51 -15.81 20.87
N CYS A 143 -0.41 -16.50 19.73
CA CYS A 143 0.13 -15.93 18.50
C CYS A 143 -0.85 -14.93 17.89
N GLN A 144 -0.37 -13.72 17.55
CA GLN A 144 -1.22 -12.69 16.97
C GLN A 144 -1.56 -13.00 15.51
N PRO A 145 -2.79 -12.71 15.04
CA PRO A 145 -3.15 -12.85 13.64
C PRO A 145 -2.29 -11.98 12.73
N ARG A 146 -1.82 -12.56 11.62
CA ARG A 146 -1.06 -11.86 10.60
C ARG A 146 -2.02 -11.32 9.54
N GLU A 147 -2.05 -10.00 9.37
CA GLU A 147 -2.84 -9.34 8.32
C GLU A 147 -2.51 -9.90 6.92
N PHE A 148 -1.22 -10.19 6.69
CA PHE A 148 -0.71 -10.69 5.42
C PHE A 148 0.52 -11.57 5.70
N CYS A 149 0.51 -12.79 5.17
CA CYS A 149 1.60 -13.75 5.30
C CYS A 149 1.67 -14.59 4.02
N VAL A 150 2.80 -14.52 3.31
CA VAL A 150 2.97 -15.15 2.02
C VAL A 150 3.92 -16.34 2.15
N GLN A 151 3.49 -17.49 1.64
CA GLN A 151 4.38 -18.58 1.27
C GLN A 151 4.85 -18.28 -0.15
N TYR A 152 6.14 -18.05 -0.38
CA TYR A 152 6.64 -17.65 -1.70
C TYR A 152 7.78 -18.56 -2.17
N ARG A 153 7.48 -19.39 -3.19
CA ARG A 153 8.43 -20.32 -3.84
C ARG A 153 9.23 -21.20 -2.87
N GLU A 154 8.67 -21.51 -1.71
CA GLU A 154 9.28 -22.37 -0.69
C GLU A 154 8.41 -23.62 -0.46
N THR A 155 9.01 -24.71 0.02
CA THR A 155 8.25 -25.91 0.41
C THR A 155 7.34 -25.62 1.60
N ASP A 156 6.27 -26.39 1.78
CA ASP A 156 5.41 -26.21 2.96
C ASP A 156 6.17 -26.45 4.26
N LEU A 157 7.18 -27.33 4.22
CA LEU A 157 8.03 -27.62 5.37
C LEU A 157 8.92 -26.43 5.73
N GLU A 158 9.57 -25.81 4.74
CA GLU A 158 10.38 -24.60 4.95
C GLU A 158 9.52 -23.45 5.48
N PHE A 159 8.34 -23.26 4.88
CA PHE A 159 7.38 -22.25 5.32
C PHE A 159 6.96 -22.47 6.77
N MET A 160 6.53 -23.69 7.13
CA MET A 160 6.16 -24.04 8.49
C MET A 160 7.32 -23.84 9.46
N HIS A 161 8.53 -24.31 9.13
CA HIS A 161 9.68 -24.21 10.00
C HIS A 161 10.08 -22.76 10.25
N ARG A 162 10.06 -21.93 9.20
CA ARG A 162 10.34 -20.50 9.30
C ARG A 162 9.30 -19.79 10.18
N LEU A 163 8.01 -20.04 9.96
CA LEU A 163 6.95 -19.44 10.75
C LEU A 163 6.99 -19.87 12.22
N ALA A 164 7.25 -21.16 12.48
CA ALA A 164 7.41 -21.68 13.83
C ALA A 164 8.58 -20.98 14.52
N ALA A 165 9.74 -20.87 13.88
CA ALA A 165 10.91 -20.20 14.43
C ALA A 165 10.68 -18.69 14.68
N GLU A 166 9.96 -17.99 13.79
CA GLU A 166 9.58 -16.58 13.97
C GLU A 166 8.72 -16.36 15.24
N GLU A 167 7.78 -17.26 15.52
CA GLU A 167 6.93 -17.22 16.72
C GLU A 167 7.59 -17.88 17.95
N GLY A 168 8.87 -18.27 17.87
CA GLY A 168 9.59 -18.93 18.95
C GLY A 168 9.14 -20.36 19.24
N LEU A 169 8.38 -20.97 18.35
CA LEU A 169 7.83 -22.33 18.47
C LEU A 169 8.88 -23.39 18.14
N VAL A 170 8.84 -24.46 18.90
CA VAL A 170 9.59 -25.70 18.70
C VAL A 170 8.59 -26.85 18.65
N TYR A 171 8.64 -27.65 17.59
CA TYR A 171 8.00 -28.95 17.51
C TYR A 171 8.92 -30.07 18.00
N ARG A 172 8.29 -31.03 18.69
CA ARG A 172 8.83 -32.35 19.07
C ARG A 172 7.87 -33.43 18.59
N ILE A 173 8.36 -34.66 18.44
CA ILE A 173 7.52 -35.81 18.11
C ILE A 173 7.37 -36.68 19.34
N THR A 174 6.13 -36.95 19.73
CA THR A 174 5.83 -37.95 20.77
C THR A 174 5.30 -39.21 20.12
N HIS A 175 5.77 -40.36 20.59
CA HIS A 175 5.35 -41.65 20.08
C HIS A 175 4.37 -42.31 21.04
N GLU A 176 3.28 -42.81 20.48
CA GLU A 176 2.31 -43.66 21.17
C GLU A 176 2.17 -44.96 20.37
N VAL A 177 1.55 -45.98 20.97
CA VAL A 177 1.32 -47.24 20.25
C VAL A 177 0.40 -46.96 19.04
N GLY A 178 0.91 -47.19 17.84
CA GLY A 178 0.17 -47.02 16.58
C GLY A 178 0.04 -45.59 16.05
N LYS A 179 0.67 -44.58 16.67
CA LYS A 179 0.71 -43.21 16.12
C LYS A 179 1.89 -42.38 16.65
N HIS A 180 2.11 -41.23 16.02
CA HIS A 180 3.02 -40.21 16.54
C HIS A 180 2.33 -38.84 16.44
N THR A 181 2.56 -38.00 17.44
CA THR A 181 1.95 -36.67 17.54
C THR A 181 3.03 -35.60 17.42
N ILE A 182 2.81 -34.61 16.55
CA ILE A 182 3.68 -33.44 16.41
C ILE A 182 3.23 -32.39 17.43
N VAL A 183 4.04 -32.12 18.45
CA VAL A 183 3.69 -31.18 19.53
C VAL A 183 4.51 -29.90 19.41
N PHE A 184 3.85 -28.80 19.07
CA PHE A 184 4.42 -27.45 19.07
C PHE A 184 4.34 -26.83 20.46
N SER A 185 5.41 -26.12 20.85
CA SER A 185 5.54 -25.50 22.17
C SER A 185 6.41 -24.25 22.09
N ASP A 186 6.15 -23.28 22.97
CA ASP A 186 6.95 -22.05 23.13
C ASP A 186 7.78 -22.03 24.42
N ASP A 187 7.62 -23.05 25.27
CA ASP A 187 8.34 -23.19 26.54
C ASP A 187 8.83 -24.62 26.77
N SER A 188 10.16 -24.80 26.72
CA SER A 188 10.82 -26.09 26.91
C SER A 188 10.61 -26.70 28.30
N GLN A 189 10.17 -25.91 29.29
CA GLN A 189 9.89 -26.43 30.63
C GLN A 189 8.64 -27.31 30.69
N THR A 190 7.76 -27.20 29.68
CA THR A 190 6.53 -27.98 29.58
C THR A 190 6.75 -29.41 29.06
N TYR A 191 7.99 -29.77 28.72
CA TYR A 191 8.30 -31.10 28.18
C TYR A 191 8.13 -32.19 29.23
N ASP A 192 7.68 -33.35 28.75
CA ASP A 192 7.47 -34.54 29.54
C ASP A 192 8.79 -34.99 30.16
N GLU A 193 8.74 -35.32 31.46
CA GLU A 193 9.89 -35.85 32.19
C GLU A 193 9.82 -37.37 32.27
N LEU A 194 10.97 -38.04 32.13
CA LEU A 194 11.05 -39.46 32.45
C LEU A 194 10.61 -39.68 33.91
N PRO A 195 9.80 -40.72 34.17
CA PRO A 195 9.23 -40.95 35.50
C PRO A 195 10.28 -41.33 36.55
N LEU A 196 11.40 -41.91 36.11
CA LEU A 196 12.51 -42.33 36.96
C LEU A 196 13.79 -41.55 36.59
N PRO A 197 14.61 -41.15 37.57
CA PRO A 197 15.93 -40.60 37.31
C PRO A 197 16.84 -41.60 36.62
N VAL A 198 17.78 -41.10 35.81
CA VAL A 198 18.76 -41.91 35.09
C VAL A 198 20.09 -41.81 35.81
N THR A 199 20.67 -42.96 36.16
CA THR A 199 21.91 -43.01 36.91
C THR A 199 23.11 -42.80 35.99
N TYR A 200 24.12 -42.11 36.50
CA TYR A 200 25.43 -42.00 35.87
C TYR A 200 26.35 -43.13 36.37
N ASN A 201 26.97 -43.86 35.46
CA ASN A 201 27.97 -44.87 35.79
C ASN A 201 29.09 -44.90 34.74
N ALA A 202 30.26 -44.38 35.13
CA ALA A 202 31.47 -44.35 34.30
C ALA A 202 32.33 -45.63 34.40
N LEU A 203 31.95 -46.63 35.21
CA LEU A 203 32.77 -47.82 35.41
C LEU A 203 32.70 -48.75 34.19
N ALA A 204 33.85 -48.98 33.55
CA ALA A 204 34.04 -50.02 32.55
C ALA A 204 34.19 -51.38 33.25
N GLY A 205 33.09 -51.97 33.72
CA GLY A 205 33.12 -53.31 34.31
C GLY A 205 32.10 -53.51 35.42
N GLY A 206 30.90 -53.92 35.04
CA GLY A 206 29.82 -54.34 35.93
C GLY A 206 28.54 -54.44 35.12
N GLN A 207 27.95 -55.63 35.01
CA GLN A 207 26.59 -55.76 34.46
C GLN A 207 25.63 -55.15 35.47
N ILE A 208 25.24 -53.89 35.23
CA ILE A 208 24.08 -53.28 35.88
C ILE A 208 22.88 -53.61 35.00
N ASP A 209 21.85 -54.21 35.60
CA ASP A 209 20.63 -54.60 34.88
C ASP A 209 19.78 -53.39 34.45
N THR A 210 19.99 -52.22 35.06
CA THR A 210 19.32 -50.96 34.74
C THR A 210 20.13 -50.14 33.72
N PRO A 211 19.51 -49.55 32.68
CA PRO A 211 20.21 -48.64 31.77
C PRO A 211 20.75 -47.39 32.47
N TYR A 212 21.90 -46.89 32.01
CA TYR A 212 22.66 -45.79 32.64
C TYR A 212 23.36 -44.91 31.60
N VAL A 213 23.65 -43.67 32.00
CA VAL A 213 24.55 -42.75 31.27
C VAL A 213 25.98 -43.05 31.68
N PHE A 214 26.88 -43.29 30.73
CA PHE A 214 28.28 -43.66 31.02
C PHE A 214 29.32 -42.64 30.55
N GLY A 215 28.89 -41.60 29.86
CA GLY A 215 29.71 -40.44 29.55
C GLY A 215 28.87 -39.18 29.53
N LEU A 216 29.42 -38.08 30.06
CA LEU A 216 28.80 -36.75 29.98
C LEU A 216 29.90 -35.69 29.92
N ASN A 217 29.95 -34.93 28.83
CA ASN A 217 30.95 -33.89 28.58
C ASN A 217 30.25 -32.54 28.40
N GLU A 218 30.41 -31.66 29.38
CA GLU A 218 29.83 -30.32 29.36
C GLU A 218 30.68 -29.35 28.51
N ARG A 219 30.00 -28.48 27.76
CA ARG A 219 30.60 -27.42 26.94
C ARG A 219 29.89 -26.10 27.19
N VAL A 220 30.66 -25.08 27.55
CA VAL A 220 30.20 -23.70 27.70
C VAL A 220 30.99 -22.80 26.75
N ARG A 221 30.33 -21.82 26.10
CA ARG A 221 30.98 -20.84 25.21
C ARG A 221 30.43 -19.43 25.41
N SER A 222 31.23 -18.43 25.07
CA SER A 222 30.74 -17.05 24.92
C SER A 222 29.81 -16.94 23.71
N ASP A 223 28.69 -16.23 23.88
CA ASP A 223 27.70 -15.93 22.81
C ASP A 223 27.19 -14.49 22.92
N VAL A 224 26.27 -14.11 22.02
CA VAL A 224 25.58 -12.80 22.00
C VAL A 224 25.09 -12.41 23.39
N THR A 225 25.33 -11.16 23.80
CA THR A 225 24.96 -10.64 25.13
C THR A 225 23.57 -10.02 25.14
N ASN A 226 23.22 -9.30 24.08
CA ASN A 226 21.96 -8.60 23.95
C ASN A 226 21.50 -8.56 22.50
N VAL A 227 20.17 -8.49 22.32
CA VAL A 227 19.52 -8.25 21.04
C VAL A 227 18.86 -6.88 21.09
N THR A 228 19.07 -6.08 20.05
CA THR A 228 18.41 -4.79 19.85
C THR A 228 17.69 -4.81 18.52
N PHE A 229 16.36 -4.74 18.56
CA PHE A 229 15.51 -4.72 17.38
C PHE A 229 14.92 -3.33 17.14
N GLN A 230 14.79 -2.97 15.86
CA GLN A 230 14.22 -1.72 15.42
C GLN A 230 13.21 -1.97 14.29
N GLU A 231 12.09 -1.25 14.33
CA GLU A 231 11.05 -1.32 13.31
C GLU A 231 10.45 0.06 13.01
N TYR A 232 9.86 0.20 11.82
CA TYR A 232 9.12 1.35 11.36
C TYR A 232 7.68 0.98 11.03
N SER A 233 6.73 1.80 11.49
CA SER A 233 5.35 1.74 11.02
C SER A 233 4.93 3.08 10.44
N PHE A 234 4.42 3.07 9.21
CA PHE A 234 3.87 4.29 8.60
C PHE A 234 2.63 4.80 9.35
N LYS A 235 1.95 3.96 10.14
CA LYS A 235 0.83 4.36 11.00
C LYS A 235 1.30 5.11 12.25
N LYS A 236 2.55 4.93 12.68
CA LYS A 236 3.18 5.59 13.84
C LYS A 236 4.62 6.00 13.50
N PRO A 237 4.85 6.94 12.55
CA PRO A 237 6.17 7.17 11.96
C PRO A 237 7.20 7.78 12.93
N THR A 238 6.76 8.41 14.01
CA THR A 238 7.62 8.99 15.05
C THR A 238 7.95 8.01 16.18
N TYR A 239 7.24 6.88 16.28
CA TYR A 239 7.45 5.89 17.31
C TYR A 239 8.57 4.93 16.89
N SER A 240 9.57 4.72 17.75
CA SER A 240 10.76 3.96 17.38
C SER A 240 10.55 2.45 17.35
N PHE A 241 9.52 1.92 18.03
CA PHE A 241 9.34 0.47 18.17
C PHE A 241 10.62 -0.26 18.62
N LYS A 242 11.54 0.39 19.33
CA LYS A 242 12.83 -0.21 19.73
C LYS A 242 12.60 -1.27 20.81
N GLN A 243 13.18 -2.45 20.66
CA GLN A 243 13.11 -3.52 21.65
C GLN A 243 14.52 -4.00 22.03
N GLU A 244 14.77 -4.17 23.32
CA GLU A 244 16.07 -4.57 23.85
C GLU A 244 15.90 -5.76 24.80
N GLN A 245 16.67 -6.81 24.57
CA GLN A 245 16.69 -7.98 25.44
C GLN A 245 18.13 -8.31 25.85
N LEU A 246 18.36 -8.44 27.16
CA LEU A 246 19.65 -8.84 27.74
C LEU A 246 19.63 -10.34 28.10
N GLY A 247 20.77 -11.00 27.89
CA GLY A 247 20.97 -12.42 28.21
C GLY A 247 21.15 -12.69 29.69
N LYS A 248 21.15 -13.97 30.06
CA LYS A 248 21.43 -14.46 31.41
C LYS A 248 22.60 -15.44 31.38
N ASP A 249 23.16 -15.70 32.57
CA ASP A 249 24.23 -16.68 32.79
C ASP A 249 25.49 -16.42 31.94
N MET A 250 25.97 -15.18 31.99
CA MET A 250 27.06 -14.65 31.15
C MET A 250 28.33 -14.30 31.95
N ALA A 251 28.47 -14.77 33.19
CA ALA A 251 29.58 -14.40 34.07
C ALA A 251 30.98 -14.77 33.52
N TYR A 252 31.05 -15.72 32.59
CA TYR A 252 32.28 -16.20 31.94
C TYR A 252 32.59 -15.48 30.61
N GLN A 253 31.83 -14.45 30.23
CA GLN A 253 32.03 -13.70 28.99
C GLN A 253 32.00 -12.19 29.23
N ARG A 254 32.50 -11.43 28.26
CA ARG A 254 32.43 -9.96 28.26
C ARG A 254 31.04 -9.50 27.83
N ASP A 255 30.61 -8.35 28.35
CA ASP A 255 29.43 -7.61 27.87
C ASP A 255 29.68 -6.95 26.50
N GLY A 256 28.59 -6.61 25.79
CA GLY A 256 28.62 -5.79 24.58
C GLY A 256 28.76 -6.54 23.25
N TYR A 257 28.61 -7.87 23.24
CA TYR A 257 28.45 -8.64 22.00
C TYR A 257 26.99 -8.52 21.51
N GLU A 258 26.66 -7.34 20.99
CA GLU A 258 25.32 -6.98 20.53
C GLU A 258 24.96 -7.63 19.19
N HIS A 259 23.70 -8.07 19.09
CA HIS A 259 23.03 -8.40 17.83
C HIS A 259 21.95 -7.34 17.54
N TYR A 260 22.21 -6.48 16.55
CA TYR A 260 21.25 -5.48 16.08
C TYR A 260 20.59 -5.93 14.77
N ASP A 261 19.27 -5.77 14.65
CA ASP A 261 18.53 -6.12 13.43
C ASP A 261 17.39 -5.13 13.13
N ALA A 262 17.19 -4.84 11.84
CA ALA A 262 16.16 -3.92 11.33
C ALA A 262 15.93 -4.12 9.82
N PRO A 263 14.67 -4.17 9.32
CA PRO A 263 13.41 -4.25 10.05
C PRO A 263 13.12 -5.68 10.56
N THR A 264 12.23 -5.80 11.56
CA THR A 264 11.97 -7.02 12.35
C THR A 264 10.50 -7.44 12.42
N ARG A 265 9.62 -6.70 11.71
CA ARG A 265 8.24 -6.99 11.29
C ARG A 265 7.16 -7.03 12.39
N TYR A 266 7.47 -6.78 13.66
CA TYR A 266 6.40 -6.63 14.66
C TYR A 266 5.67 -5.29 14.52
N LYS A 267 4.37 -5.27 14.83
CA LYS A 267 3.51 -4.07 14.70
C LYS A 267 3.22 -3.38 16.04
N ASP A 268 3.63 -4.00 17.13
CA ASP A 268 3.36 -3.62 18.51
C ASP A 268 4.48 -4.13 19.43
N ASP A 269 4.57 -3.55 20.63
CA ASP A 269 5.64 -3.85 21.57
C ASP A 269 5.52 -5.25 22.19
N GLU A 270 4.31 -5.79 22.35
CA GLU A 270 4.12 -7.13 22.91
C GLU A 270 4.77 -8.19 22.00
N SER A 271 4.51 -8.09 20.69
CA SER A 271 5.13 -8.94 19.69
C SER A 271 6.63 -8.68 19.56
N GLY A 272 7.07 -7.42 19.62
CA GLY A 272 8.49 -7.08 19.55
C GLY A 272 9.31 -7.61 20.72
N GLN A 273 8.79 -7.52 21.95
CA GLN A 273 9.42 -8.09 23.15
C GLN A 273 9.55 -9.61 23.04
N ALA A 274 8.50 -10.29 22.56
CA ALA A 274 8.54 -11.72 22.36
C ALA A 274 9.59 -12.12 21.29
N PHE A 275 9.59 -11.47 20.12
CA PHE A 275 10.51 -11.82 19.02
C PHE A 275 11.98 -11.54 19.36
N SER A 276 12.28 -10.41 20.00
CA SER A 276 13.64 -10.09 20.48
C SER A 276 14.11 -11.10 21.53
N LYS A 277 13.22 -11.53 22.43
CA LYS A 277 13.49 -12.62 23.38
C LYS A 277 13.78 -13.94 22.69
N TYR A 278 12.94 -14.37 21.75
CA TYR A 278 13.13 -15.64 21.02
C TYR A 278 14.42 -15.62 20.20
N ARG A 279 14.75 -14.48 19.57
CA ARG A 279 16.02 -14.31 18.84
C ARG A 279 17.21 -14.48 19.77
N LEU A 280 17.20 -13.85 20.94
CA LEU A 280 18.30 -13.98 21.89
C LEU A 280 18.42 -15.41 22.42
N GLU A 281 17.30 -16.04 22.78
CA GLU A 281 17.25 -17.43 23.23
C GLU A 281 17.81 -18.38 22.15
N TYR A 282 17.47 -18.16 20.87
CA TYR A 282 18.07 -18.89 19.75
C TYR A 282 19.59 -18.67 19.66
N LEU A 283 20.04 -17.42 19.66
CA LEU A 283 21.48 -17.07 19.53
C LEU A 283 22.32 -17.65 20.66
N ARG A 284 21.71 -17.85 21.85
CA ARG A 284 22.35 -18.43 23.04
C ARG A 284 21.99 -19.89 23.28
N ARG A 285 21.22 -20.55 22.41
CA ARG A 285 20.69 -21.90 22.68
C ARG A 285 21.77 -22.96 22.92
N GLU A 286 22.98 -22.73 22.41
CA GLU A 286 24.14 -23.61 22.57
C GLU A 286 25.23 -23.04 23.50
N SER A 287 24.95 -21.95 24.23
CA SER A 287 25.95 -21.33 25.12
C SER A 287 26.35 -22.28 26.25
N HIS A 288 25.45 -23.19 26.64
CA HIS A 288 25.67 -24.21 27.67
C HIS A 288 24.97 -25.51 27.26
N ILE A 289 25.75 -26.49 26.81
CA ILE A 289 25.27 -27.83 26.43
C ILE A 289 26.12 -28.92 27.09
N ALA A 290 25.64 -30.16 27.11
CA ALA A 290 26.46 -31.32 27.38
C ALA A 290 26.22 -32.44 26.37
N HIS A 291 27.26 -33.22 26.06
CA HIS A 291 27.17 -34.39 25.20
C HIS A 291 27.27 -35.64 26.06
N GLY A 292 26.29 -36.52 25.97
CA GLY A 292 26.22 -37.75 26.74
C GLY A 292 26.24 -39.01 25.89
N GLN A 293 26.55 -40.13 26.54
CA GLN A 293 26.49 -41.47 25.98
C GLN A 293 25.76 -42.40 26.96
N SER A 294 24.83 -43.22 26.46
CA SER A 294 24.08 -44.16 27.32
C SER A 294 23.66 -45.43 26.58
N ASN A 295 23.12 -46.38 27.36
CA ASN A 295 22.38 -47.53 26.85
C ASN A 295 20.87 -47.44 27.20
N HIS A 296 20.36 -46.26 27.54
CA HIS A 296 18.96 -46.04 27.92
C HIS A 296 18.11 -45.66 26.69
N ALA A 297 17.22 -46.56 26.26
CA ALA A 297 16.38 -46.39 25.07
C ALA A 297 15.44 -45.17 25.14
N GLY A 298 14.85 -44.91 26.30
CA GLY A 298 13.94 -43.77 26.50
C GLY A 298 14.55 -42.36 26.45
N LEU A 299 15.86 -42.22 26.20
CA LEU A 299 16.51 -40.91 26.03
C LEU A 299 16.36 -40.45 24.57
N GLN A 300 15.18 -39.94 24.24
CA GLN A 300 14.77 -39.42 22.92
C GLN A 300 14.80 -37.89 22.85
N ALA A 301 14.87 -37.32 21.66
CA ALA A 301 14.82 -35.86 21.50
C ALA A 301 13.47 -35.28 21.98
N GLY A 302 13.52 -34.21 22.78
CA GLY A 302 12.35 -33.61 23.39
C GLY A 302 11.89 -34.25 24.71
N VAL A 303 12.66 -35.21 25.24
CA VAL A 303 12.47 -35.76 26.58
C VAL A 303 13.31 -35.00 27.60
N LYS A 304 12.73 -34.75 28.77
CA LYS A 304 13.43 -34.24 29.94
C LYS A 304 13.77 -35.41 30.87
N PHE A 305 14.95 -35.41 31.47
CA PHE A 305 15.32 -36.42 32.46
C PHE A 305 16.19 -35.82 33.56
N THR A 306 16.12 -36.40 34.75
CA THR A 306 16.98 -36.04 35.88
C THR A 306 18.15 -37.02 35.96
N LEU A 307 19.38 -36.50 35.90
CA LEU A 307 20.61 -37.29 36.09
C LEU A 307 20.95 -37.41 37.58
N THR A 308 21.34 -38.59 38.04
CA THR A 308 21.83 -38.83 39.41
C THR A 308 23.18 -39.55 39.42
N ASP A 309 23.86 -39.55 40.57
CA ASP A 309 25.11 -40.28 40.83
C ASP A 309 26.32 -39.87 39.98
N HIS A 310 26.26 -38.70 39.33
CA HIS A 310 27.44 -38.08 38.72
C HIS A 310 28.37 -37.53 39.82
N LEU A 311 29.69 -37.71 39.63
CA LEU A 311 30.70 -37.29 40.61
C LEU A 311 30.77 -35.77 40.82
N ASP A 312 30.47 -34.99 39.77
CA ASP A 312 30.22 -33.55 39.89
C ASP A 312 28.74 -33.29 40.24
N PRO A 313 28.43 -32.74 41.43
CA PRO A 313 27.07 -32.42 41.85
C PRO A 313 26.33 -31.48 40.91
N LYS A 314 27.01 -30.64 40.12
CA LYS A 314 26.37 -29.71 39.18
C LYS A 314 25.72 -30.42 38.00
N CYS A 315 26.19 -31.61 37.65
CA CYS A 315 25.61 -32.42 36.58
C CYS A 315 24.36 -33.16 37.03
N ASN A 316 24.18 -33.37 38.35
CA ASN A 316 23.02 -34.04 38.94
C ASN A 316 21.79 -33.10 38.97
N ARG A 317 21.18 -32.92 37.81
CA ARG A 317 20.05 -32.01 37.58
C ARG A 317 19.16 -32.51 36.45
N ALA A 318 18.06 -31.80 36.22
CA ALA A 318 17.23 -32.01 35.05
C ALA A 318 17.89 -31.45 33.77
N TRP A 319 17.89 -32.27 32.73
CA TRP A 319 18.40 -32.00 31.39
C TRP A 319 17.30 -32.23 30.35
N ILE A 320 17.34 -31.48 29.25
CA ILE A 320 16.46 -31.68 28.09
C ILE A 320 17.31 -32.15 26.92
N ILE A 321 16.90 -33.26 26.29
CA ILE A 321 17.56 -33.81 25.12
C ILE A 321 17.15 -33.00 23.89
N ILE A 322 18.10 -32.37 23.22
CA ILE A 322 17.86 -31.58 22.01
C ILE A 322 18.17 -32.36 20.73
N ASN A 323 19.04 -33.36 20.82
CA ASN A 323 19.42 -34.26 19.73
C ASN A 323 19.84 -35.62 20.32
N ALA A 324 19.48 -36.71 19.65
CA ALA A 324 19.93 -38.05 19.99
C ALA A 324 20.26 -38.86 18.72
N VAL A 325 21.32 -39.65 18.78
CA VAL A 325 21.72 -40.61 17.76
C VAL A 325 21.68 -42.00 18.40
N HIS A 326 20.84 -42.87 17.86
CA HIS A 326 20.59 -44.22 18.35
C HIS A 326 21.23 -45.24 17.41
N SER A 327 21.87 -46.26 17.96
CA SER A 327 22.39 -47.38 17.20
C SER A 327 22.00 -48.68 17.89
N GLY A 328 21.39 -49.59 17.13
CA GLY A 328 21.03 -50.92 17.59
C GLY A 328 21.46 -51.98 16.60
N THR A 329 22.12 -53.04 17.07
CA THR A 329 22.52 -54.19 16.24
C THR A 329 21.96 -55.49 16.83
N GLN A 330 21.42 -56.35 15.97
CA GLN A 330 20.83 -57.64 16.31
C GLN A 330 21.41 -58.74 15.41
N PRO A 331 22.66 -59.19 15.64
CA PRO A 331 23.33 -60.17 14.78
C PRO A 331 22.65 -61.55 14.76
N GLN A 332 21.95 -61.90 15.84
CA GLN A 332 21.25 -63.19 16.01
C GLN A 332 19.92 -63.27 15.24
N ALA A 333 19.47 -62.16 14.64
CA ALA A 333 18.22 -62.08 13.89
C ALA A 333 18.12 -63.08 12.70
N LEU A 334 19.25 -63.50 12.15
CA LEU A 334 19.31 -64.34 10.95
C LEU A 334 19.45 -65.85 11.24
N GLU A 335 19.23 -66.29 12.48
CA GLU A 335 19.30 -67.69 12.91
C GLU A 335 20.57 -68.41 12.38
N GLU A 336 20.43 -69.23 11.33
CA GLU A 336 21.49 -70.05 10.71
C GLU A 336 22.57 -69.24 9.95
N GLU A 337 22.28 -68.00 9.52
CA GLU A 337 23.21 -67.08 8.84
C GLU A 337 23.66 -65.91 9.76
N GLY A 338 23.34 -65.98 11.06
CA GLY A 338 23.65 -64.94 12.04
C GLY A 338 25.14 -64.75 12.30
N GLY A 339 25.55 -63.50 12.55
CA GLY A 339 26.89 -63.18 13.05
C GLY A 339 27.04 -63.56 14.52
N SER A 340 28.26 -63.85 14.96
CA SER A 340 28.55 -64.05 16.39
C SER A 340 28.47 -62.72 17.15
N GLY A 341 27.59 -62.60 18.15
CA GLY A 341 27.47 -61.40 18.99
C GLY A 341 26.16 -61.38 19.79
N ALA A 342 26.08 -60.53 20.82
CA ALA A 342 24.84 -60.24 21.54
C ALA A 342 24.10 -59.07 20.87
N THR A 343 22.78 -58.97 21.03
CA THR A 343 22.04 -57.75 20.66
C THR A 343 22.54 -56.58 21.51
N THR A 344 22.88 -55.47 20.88
CA THR A 344 23.39 -54.27 21.56
C THR A 344 22.60 -53.03 21.19
N TYR A 345 22.47 -52.13 22.15
CA TYR A 345 21.90 -50.79 21.97
C TYR A 345 22.81 -49.76 22.64
N SER A 346 23.02 -48.63 21.97
CA SER A 346 23.64 -47.46 22.56
C SER A 346 23.12 -46.19 21.90
N ASN A 347 23.20 -45.07 22.61
CA ASN A 347 22.95 -43.76 22.04
C ASN A 347 24.02 -42.74 22.44
N GLN A 348 24.10 -41.70 21.63
CA GLN A 348 24.81 -40.47 21.94
C GLN A 348 23.78 -39.34 21.88
N PHE A 349 23.84 -38.41 22.81
CA PHE A 349 22.84 -37.33 22.87
C PHE A 349 23.46 -36.01 23.24
N THR A 350 22.80 -34.93 22.86
CA THR A 350 23.12 -33.57 23.27
C THR A 350 21.99 -33.03 24.12
N VAL A 351 22.34 -32.43 25.26
CA VAL A 351 21.38 -31.89 26.22
C VAL A 351 21.66 -30.44 26.55
N ILE A 352 20.60 -29.73 26.96
CA ILE A 352 20.67 -28.42 27.62
C ILE A 352 20.13 -28.52 29.04
N PRO A 353 20.55 -27.65 29.97
CA PRO A 353 19.91 -27.56 31.28
C PRO A 353 18.40 -27.29 31.16
N ALA A 354 17.57 -27.96 31.94
CA ALA A 354 16.11 -27.87 31.79
C ALA A 354 15.49 -26.48 32.05
N GLN A 355 16.25 -25.56 32.65
CA GLN A 355 15.84 -24.16 32.88
C GLN A 355 16.09 -23.27 31.65
N THR A 356 16.87 -23.75 30.68
CA THR A 356 17.18 -23.04 29.44
C THR A 356 16.09 -23.30 28.41
N GLN A 357 15.80 -22.29 27.58
CA GLN A 357 14.85 -22.41 26.48
C GLN A 357 15.57 -22.86 25.21
N TRP A 358 15.01 -23.85 24.52
CA TRP A 358 15.45 -24.20 23.17
C TRP A 358 14.59 -23.46 22.15
N ARG A 359 15.21 -22.97 21.08
CA ARG A 359 14.53 -22.30 19.96
C ARG A 359 14.93 -22.93 18.63
N ALA A 360 13.93 -23.09 17.76
CA ALA A 360 14.12 -23.59 16.40
C ALA A 360 15.04 -22.65 15.62
N LYS A 361 15.71 -23.19 14.60
CA LYS A 361 16.64 -22.40 13.78
C LYS A 361 15.82 -21.50 12.82
N PRO A 362 15.94 -20.17 12.88
CA PRO A 362 15.29 -19.30 11.91
C PRO A 362 15.84 -19.57 10.51
N LEU A 363 14.95 -19.87 9.57
CA LEU A 363 15.31 -19.95 8.15
C LEU A 363 15.26 -18.56 7.53
N PRO A 364 16.13 -18.26 6.55
CA PRO A 364 16.02 -17.05 5.76
C PRO A 364 14.63 -16.96 5.13
N LYS A 365 14.01 -15.78 5.19
CA LYS A 365 12.75 -15.53 4.51
C LYS A 365 12.97 -15.57 2.99
N PRO A 366 12.06 -16.18 2.20
CA PRO A 366 12.16 -16.09 0.75
C PRO A 366 12.13 -14.62 0.33
N GLN A 367 12.95 -14.27 -0.66
CA GLN A 367 13.02 -12.92 -1.19
C GLN A 367 12.44 -12.88 -2.60
N VAL A 368 11.77 -11.77 -2.91
CA VAL A 368 11.33 -11.46 -4.26
C VAL A 368 12.43 -10.72 -5.00
N ASP A 369 13.01 -11.35 -6.03
CA ASP A 369 14.17 -10.82 -6.77
C ASP A 369 13.90 -9.47 -7.46
N GLY A 370 12.66 -9.18 -7.81
CA GLY A 370 12.31 -7.94 -8.51
C GLY A 370 10.82 -7.61 -8.48
N PRO A 371 10.43 -6.44 -9.02
CA PRO A 371 9.03 -6.05 -9.05
C PRO A 371 8.19 -7.00 -9.89
N MET A 372 6.92 -7.14 -9.54
CA MET A 372 5.94 -7.97 -10.23
C MET A 372 4.78 -7.14 -10.74
N ILE A 373 4.09 -7.66 -11.74
CA ILE A 373 2.81 -7.13 -12.17
C ILE A 373 1.70 -7.69 -11.27
N ALA A 374 0.78 -6.83 -10.86
CA ALA A 374 -0.46 -7.21 -10.20
C ALA A 374 -1.63 -6.42 -10.79
N MET A 375 -2.84 -6.96 -10.66
CA MET A 375 -4.07 -6.30 -11.06
C MET A 375 -4.73 -5.64 -9.86
N VAL A 376 -5.20 -4.41 -9.98
CA VAL A 376 -5.97 -3.77 -8.90
C VAL A 376 -7.36 -4.36 -8.84
N VAL A 377 -7.80 -4.75 -7.65
CA VAL A 377 -9.07 -5.45 -7.40
C VAL A 377 -9.85 -4.78 -6.27
N GLY A 378 -11.15 -5.07 -6.20
CA GLY A 378 -12.06 -4.58 -5.18
C GLY A 378 -13.47 -5.17 -5.36
N PRO A 379 -14.46 -4.65 -4.61
CA PRO A 379 -15.82 -5.19 -4.62
C PRO A 379 -16.47 -5.11 -5.99
N ALA A 380 -17.36 -6.07 -6.27
CA ALA A 380 -18.13 -6.08 -7.50
C ALA A 380 -18.97 -4.80 -7.67
N GLY A 381 -18.88 -4.17 -8.85
CA GLY A 381 -19.62 -2.94 -9.18
C GLY A 381 -18.93 -1.63 -8.81
N GLU A 382 -17.79 -1.68 -8.10
CA GLU A 382 -16.98 -0.51 -7.80
C GLU A 382 -15.96 -0.23 -8.90
N GLU A 383 -15.66 1.04 -9.16
CA GLU A 383 -14.56 1.45 -10.06
C GLU A 383 -13.28 1.76 -9.27
N ILE A 384 -13.40 2.23 -8.03
CA ILE A 384 -12.29 2.71 -7.20
C ILE A 384 -12.46 2.15 -5.79
N PHE A 385 -11.47 1.40 -5.31
CA PHE A 385 -11.48 0.84 -3.96
C PHE A 385 -10.18 1.18 -3.23
N CYS A 386 -10.25 2.17 -2.33
CA CYS A 386 -9.11 2.62 -1.54
C CYS A 386 -9.48 2.98 -0.10
N ASP A 387 -8.49 2.99 0.79
CA ASP A 387 -8.67 3.41 2.18
C ASP A 387 -8.22 4.87 2.45
N GLU A 388 -8.24 5.29 3.72
CA GLU A 388 -7.85 6.64 4.17
C GLU A 388 -6.41 7.06 3.81
N HIS A 389 -5.57 6.11 3.42
CA HIS A 389 -4.17 6.34 3.04
C HIS A 389 -3.96 6.24 1.52
N GLY A 390 -5.03 6.10 0.72
CA GLY A 390 -4.95 5.90 -0.72
C GLY A 390 -4.32 4.56 -1.11
N ARG A 391 -4.36 3.56 -0.22
CA ARG A 391 -3.93 2.19 -0.51
C ARG A 391 -4.99 1.48 -1.32
N VAL A 392 -4.59 0.53 -2.16
CA VAL A 392 -5.50 -0.31 -2.95
C VAL A 392 -5.24 -1.79 -2.66
N LYS A 393 -6.13 -2.67 -3.09
CA LYS A 393 -5.92 -4.12 -3.08
C LYS A 393 -5.53 -4.62 -4.45
N VAL A 394 -4.76 -5.69 -4.50
CA VAL A 394 -4.23 -6.26 -5.74
C VAL A 394 -4.39 -7.77 -5.77
N HIS A 395 -4.48 -8.32 -6.98
CA HIS A 395 -4.38 -9.75 -7.24
C HIS A 395 -3.07 -10.02 -8.00
N PHE A 396 -2.28 -10.94 -7.47
CA PHE A 396 -1.05 -11.39 -8.12
C PHE A 396 -1.34 -12.55 -9.08
N PRO A 397 -0.73 -12.60 -10.29
CA PRO A 397 -0.99 -13.68 -11.24
C PRO A 397 -0.62 -15.10 -10.76
N TRP A 398 0.26 -15.22 -9.76
CA TRP A 398 0.65 -16.49 -9.15
C TRP A 398 -0.28 -16.92 -8.02
N ASP A 399 -1.17 -16.04 -7.55
CA ASP A 399 -2.14 -16.37 -6.52
C ASP A 399 -3.30 -17.15 -7.17
N ARG A 400 -3.37 -18.44 -6.86
CA ARG A 400 -4.35 -19.38 -7.44
C ARG A 400 -5.58 -19.56 -6.57
N GLU A 401 -5.54 -19.07 -5.33
CA GLU A 401 -6.54 -19.35 -4.30
C GLU A 401 -7.51 -18.17 -4.11
N SER A 402 -7.16 -16.96 -4.57
CA SER A 402 -8.07 -15.81 -4.49
C SER A 402 -9.09 -15.74 -5.63
N SER A 403 -10.23 -15.10 -5.32
CA SER A 403 -11.36 -14.87 -6.22
C SER A 403 -11.22 -13.58 -7.05
N GLN A 404 -10.05 -12.93 -7.04
CA GLN A 404 -9.80 -11.64 -7.71
C GLN A 404 -10.72 -10.50 -7.25
N ASP A 405 -11.07 -10.49 -5.97
CA ASP A 405 -11.99 -9.56 -5.32
C ASP A 405 -11.29 -8.76 -4.20
N GLU A 406 -12.06 -8.05 -3.37
CA GLU A 406 -11.58 -7.30 -2.20
C GLU A 406 -10.90 -8.15 -1.13
N HIS A 407 -10.92 -9.48 -1.22
CA HIS A 407 -10.24 -10.39 -0.30
C HIS A 407 -8.92 -10.92 -0.86
N SER A 408 -8.50 -10.52 -2.07
CA SER A 408 -7.28 -11.05 -2.69
C SER A 408 -5.97 -10.67 -2.00
N SER A 409 -5.91 -9.49 -1.36
CA SER A 409 -4.70 -9.03 -0.67
C SER A 409 -4.96 -8.12 0.53
N CYS A 410 -3.88 -7.81 1.24
CA CYS A 410 -3.83 -6.69 2.17
C CYS A 410 -3.90 -5.34 1.44
N TRP A 411 -3.99 -4.25 2.20
CA TRP A 411 -3.92 -2.90 1.68
C TRP A 411 -2.49 -2.53 1.27
N VAL A 412 -2.26 -2.32 -0.02
CA VAL A 412 -0.95 -2.01 -0.61
C VAL A 412 -0.81 -0.51 -0.84
N ARG A 413 0.28 0.09 -0.31
CA ARG A 413 0.58 1.52 -0.52
C ARG A 413 0.96 1.80 -1.96
N VAL A 414 0.54 2.97 -2.46
CA VAL A 414 0.80 3.42 -3.83
C VAL A 414 1.77 4.60 -3.80
N SER A 415 2.93 4.42 -4.42
CA SER A 415 3.89 5.49 -4.69
C SER A 415 3.24 6.59 -5.51
N GLN A 416 3.47 7.85 -5.12
CA GLN A 416 2.97 9.03 -5.81
C GLN A 416 4.14 9.80 -6.42
N GLY A 417 3.87 10.59 -7.47
CA GLY A 417 4.89 11.43 -8.10
C GLY A 417 5.48 12.49 -7.17
N TRP A 418 4.71 12.96 -6.19
CA TRP A 418 5.14 13.88 -5.14
C TRP A 418 4.21 13.74 -3.92
N ALA A 419 4.74 13.51 -2.72
CA ALA A 419 3.94 13.39 -1.49
C ALA A 419 4.57 14.20 -0.33
N GLY A 420 3.90 15.27 0.08
CA GLY A 420 4.27 16.12 1.22
C GLY A 420 3.18 16.20 2.29
N GLY A 421 3.45 16.92 3.38
CA GLY A 421 2.47 17.13 4.47
C GLY A 421 1.31 18.01 4.02
N GLN A 422 0.22 17.38 3.57
CA GLN A 422 -0.99 18.04 3.00
C GLN A 422 -0.80 18.72 1.63
N TYR A 423 0.21 18.32 0.85
CA TYR A 423 0.41 18.79 -0.52
C TYR A 423 1.07 17.70 -1.39
N GLY A 424 0.97 17.81 -2.71
CA GLY A 424 1.57 16.87 -3.66
C GLY A 424 0.59 16.37 -4.73
N MET A 425 0.88 15.21 -5.30
CA MET A 425 0.09 14.54 -6.32
C MET A 425 -0.62 13.33 -5.73
N ILE A 426 -1.88 13.12 -6.10
CA ILE A 426 -2.61 11.88 -5.81
C ILE A 426 -3.33 11.42 -7.06
N ALA A 427 -3.02 10.20 -7.50
CA ALA A 427 -3.78 9.50 -8.53
C ALA A 427 -4.03 8.09 -8.01
N ILE A 428 -5.25 7.70 -7.74
CA ILE A 428 -5.54 6.36 -7.18
C ILE A 428 -5.71 5.37 -8.34
N PRO A 429 -5.00 4.22 -8.34
CA PRO A 429 -5.27 3.15 -9.31
C PRO A 429 -6.73 2.68 -9.21
N ARG A 430 -7.39 2.47 -10.34
CA ARG A 430 -8.77 1.95 -10.39
C ARG A 430 -8.77 0.43 -10.49
N ILE A 431 -9.88 -0.21 -10.14
CA ILE A 431 -10.09 -1.64 -10.32
C ILE A 431 -9.88 -1.98 -11.82
N GLY A 432 -9.14 -3.05 -12.10
CA GLY A 432 -8.74 -3.44 -13.46
C GLY A 432 -7.50 -2.73 -14.00
N HIS A 433 -6.86 -1.83 -13.24
CA HIS A 433 -5.57 -1.28 -13.63
C HIS A 433 -4.42 -2.25 -13.33
N GLU A 434 -3.47 -2.33 -14.26
CA GLU A 434 -2.21 -3.04 -14.09
C GLU A 434 -1.20 -2.16 -13.34
N VAL A 435 -0.61 -2.70 -12.27
CA VAL A 435 0.35 -2.00 -11.42
C VAL A 435 1.63 -2.81 -11.26
N ILE A 436 2.74 -2.08 -11.07
CA ILE A 436 4.04 -2.66 -10.72
C ILE A 436 4.16 -2.66 -9.19
N VAL A 437 4.28 -3.84 -8.59
CA VAL A 437 4.44 -4.05 -7.15
C VAL A 437 5.89 -4.43 -6.85
N SER A 438 6.55 -3.60 -6.04
CA SER A 438 7.83 -3.91 -5.42
C SER A 438 7.62 -4.43 -4.00
N PHE A 439 8.67 -5.00 -3.41
CA PHE A 439 8.62 -5.60 -2.07
C PHE A 439 9.70 -4.98 -1.21
N LEU A 440 9.35 -4.39 -0.06
CA LEU A 440 10.31 -3.71 0.81
C LEU A 440 11.34 -4.72 1.33
N ASN A 441 12.63 -4.47 1.13
CA ASN A 441 13.73 -5.42 1.41
C ASN A 441 13.58 -6.80 0.75
N GLY A 442 12.82 -6.87 -0.35
CA GLY A 442 12.49 -8.13 -1.02
C GLY A 442 11.50 -9.01 -0.25
N ASP A 443 10.92 -8.55 0.86
CA ASP A 443 9.99 -9.33 1.67
C ASP A 443 8.62 -9.51 0.97
N PRO A 444 8.20 -10.74 0.62
CA PRO A 444 6.89 -11.01 0.01
C PRO A 444 5.70 -10.48 0.82
N ASP A 445 5.84 -10.32 2.14
CA ASP A 445 4.78 -9.80 3.02
C ASP A 445 4.66 -8.26 2.97
N GLN A 446 5.59 -7.56 2.30
CA GLN A 446 5.68 -6.10 2.30
C GLN A 446 5.53 -5.49 0.88
N PRO A 447 4.40 -5.74 0.20
CA PRO A 447 4.16 -5.16 -1.12
C PRO A 447 4.00 -3.64 -1.06
N ILE A 448 4.50 -2.96 -2.08
CA ILE A 448 4.30 -1.53 -2.34
C ILE A 448 4.21 -1.29 -3.85
N ILE A 449 3.18 -0.58 -4.30
CA ILE A 449 3.01 -0.24 -5.71
C ILE A 449 3.95 0.91 -6.05
N THR A 450 4.82 0.72 -7.03
CA THR A 450 5.86 1.68 -7.44
C THR A 450 5.65 2.23 -8.85
N GLY A 451 4.76 1.63 -9.65
CA GLY A 451 4.52 2.06 -11.01
C GLY A 451 3.21 1.53 -11.60
N ARG A 452 2.97 1.90 -12.86
CA ARG A 452 1.77 1.54 -13.65
C ARG A 452 2.16 1.36 -15.10
N THR A 453 1.42 0.49 -15.78
CA THR A 453 1.67 0.17 -17.19
C THR A 453 0.35 0.12 -17.95
N TYR A 454 0.40 0.54 -19.21
CA TYR A 454 -0.64 0.23 -20.18
C TYR A 454 -0.38 -1.16 -20.76
N HIS A 455 -1.44 -1.86 -21.14
CA HIS A 455 -1.38 -3.19 -21.74
C HIS A 455 -2.42 -3.30 -22.87
N ALA A 456 -2.59 -4.50 -23.44
CA ALA A 456 -3.38 -4.68 -24.67
C ALA A 456 -4.87 -4.26 -24.53
N THR A 457 -5.46 -4.38 -23.34
CA THR A 457 -6.84 -3.98 -23.06
C THR A 457 -6.95 -2.60 -22.41
N ASN A 458 -6.04 -2.23 -21.51
CA ASN A 458 -5.92 -0.86 -21.00
C ASN A 458 -4.90 -0.08 -21.84
N VAL A 459 -5.37 0.50 -22.94
CA VAL A 459 -4.52 1.18 -23.94
C VAL A 459 -4.25 2.65 -23.57
N THR A 460 -3.24 3.24 -24.20
CA THR A 460 -2.90 4.65 -24.00
C THR A 460 -4.04 5.59 -24.42
N PRO A 461 -4.16 6.80 -23.80
CA PRO A 461 -5.23 7.75 -24.10
C PRO A 461 -5.33 8.20 -25.57
N TYR A 462 -4.20 8.11 -26.30
CA TYR A 462 -4.11 8.36 -27.72
C TYR A 462 -3.41 7.19 -28.41
N ILE A 463 -3.77 6.94 -29.66
CA ILE A 463 -3.20 5.86 -30.47
C ILE A 463 -1.71 6.13 -30.70
N LEU A 464 -0.87 5.18 -30.29
CA LEU A 464 0.55 5.15 -30.57
C LEU A 464 0.86 4.16 -31.70
N PRO A 465 1.89 4.42 -32.54
CA PRO A 465 2.85 5.52 -32.46
C PRO A 465 2.41 6.84 -33.13
N SER A 466 1.17 6.92 -33.65
CA SER A 466 0.68 8.08 -34.41
C SER A 466 0.76 9.40 -33.64
N HIS A 467 0.61 9.37 -32.31
CA HIS A 467 0.63 10.55 -31.45
C HIS A 467 1.81 10.56 -30.46
N LYS A 468 2.99 10.10 -30.91
CA LYS A 468 4.22 10.00 -30.10
C LYS A 468 4.77 11.33 -29.56
N THR A 469 4.35 12.46 -30.11
CA THR A 469 4.76 13.83 -29.71
C THR A 469 3.84 14.45 -28.65
N ARG A 470 2.87 13.68 -28.13
CA ARG A 470 1.92 14.17 -27.12
C ARG A 470 2.30 13.76 -25.71
N THR A 471 2.28 14.73 -24.80
CA THR A 471 2.33 14.51 -23.34
C THR A 471 0.97 14.83 -22.73
N VAL A 472 0.41 13.91 -21.93
CA VAL A 472 -1.01 13.96 -21.54
C VAL A 472 -1.22 13.61 -20.07
N LEU A 473 -2.01 14.45 -19.39
CA LEU A 473 -2.72 14.11 -18.15
C LEU A 473 -4.22 14.09 -18.46
N LYS A 474 -4.79 12.90 -18.60
CA LYS A 474 -6.23 12.70 -18.90
C LYS A 474 -6.88 11.89 -17.80
N THR A 475 -7.99 12.40 -17.26
CA THR A 475 -8.79 11.70 -16.24
C THR A 475 -10.01 11.05 -16.88
N GLN A 476 -10.80 10.33 -16.09
CA GLN A 476 -12.10 9.82 -16.51
C GLN A 476 -13.13 10.20 -15.45
N THR A 477 -14.31 10.66 -15.86
CA THR A 477 -15.43 10.85 -14.93
C THR A 477 -15.70 9.54 -14.19
N HIS A 478 -15.92 9.61 -12.88
CA HIS A 478 -16.31 8.44 -12.09
C HIS A 478 -17.83 8.27 -12.15
N LEU A 479 -18.32 7.06 -12.38
CA LEU A 479 -19.76 6.76 -12.53
C LEU A 479 -20.44 7.60 -13.62
N GLY A 480 -19.75 7.87 -14.72
CA GLY A 480 -20.29 8.63 -15.84
C GLY A 480 -19.31 8.78 -16.99
N GLU A 481 -19.80 9.38 -18.07
CA GLU A 481 -19.00 9.64 -19.28
C GLU A 481 -18.21 10.96 -19.17
N GLY A 482 -17.10 11.04 -19.90
CA GLY A 482 -16.31 12.27 -20.04
C GLY A 482 -14.96 12.28 -19.30
N PHE A 483 -14.25 13.41 -19.39
CA PHE A 483 -12.87 13.53 -18.90
C PHE A 483 -12.43 14.98 -18.68
N ASN A 484 -11.46 15.17 -17.79
CA ASN A 484 -10.63 16.38 -17.76
C ASN A 484 -9.29 16.07 -18.43
N GLU A 485 -8.70 17.06 -19.10
CA GLU A 485 -7.44 16.85 -19.82
C GLU A 485 -6.55 18.09 -19.80
N LEU A 486 -5.26 17.86 -19.54
CA LEU A 486 -4.17 18.75 -19.89
C LEU A 486 -3.25 18.02 -20.87
N ARG A 487 -3.10 18.56 -22.07
CA ARG A 487 -2.29 17.95 -23.14
C ARG A 487 -1.35 18.97 -23.75
N PHE A 488 -0.13 18.52 -24.01
CA PHE A 488 0.90 19.22 -24.79
C PHE A 488 1.15 18.44 -26.08
N GLU A 489 1.11 19.13 -27.21
CA GLU A 489 1.56 18.66 -28.52
C GLU A 489 2.86 19.39 -28.87
N ASP A 490 3.91 18.62 -29.13
CA ASP A 490 5.26 19.14 -29.41
C ASP A 490 5.71 18.89 -30.87
N GLU A 491 4.78 18.54 -31.77
CA GLU A 491 5.07 18.49 -33.20
C GLU A 491 5.32 19.90 -33.75
N ALA A 492 6.49 20.09 -34.38
CA ALA A 492 6.92 21.38 -34.89
C ALA A 492 5.90 22.03 -35.82
N SER A 493 5.64 23.33 -35.64
CA SER A 493 4.62 24.10 -36.37
C SER A 493 3.16 23.67 -36.10
N ARG A 494 2.93 22.78 -35.14
CA ARG A 494 1.61 22.29 -34.71
C ARG A 494 1.50 22.23 -33.18
N GLU A 495 2.39 22.95 -32.49
CA GLU A 495 2.48 22.95 -31.04
C GLU A 495 1.16 23.44 -30.43
N GLN A 496 0.70 22.74 -29.39
CA GLN A 496 -0.57 23.08 -28.76
C GLN A 496 -0.60 22.69 -27.29
N ILE A 497 -1.07 23.63 -26.46
CA ILE A 497 -1.57 23.32 -25.12
C ILE A 497 -3.09 23.22 -25.18
N TYR A 498 -3.64 22.06 -24.82
CA TYR A 498 -5.07 21.82 -24.75
C TYR A 498 -5.49 21.61 -23.30
N VAL A 499 -6.46 22.41 -22.86
CA VAL A 499 -7.06 22.33 -21.53
C VAL A 499 -8.55 22.08 -21.69
N HIS A 500 -9.02 20.93 -21.19
CA HIS A 500 -10.42 20.54 -21.18
C HIS A 500 -10.91 20.34 -19.75
N ALA A 501 -12.00 21.04 -19.41
CA ALA A 501 -12.74 20.81 -18.18
C ALA A 501 -14.11 20.21 -18.55
N GLN A 502 -14.45 19.06 -17.96
CA GLN A 502 -15.72 18.38 -18.24
C GLN A 502 -16.95 19.18 -17.79
N LYS A 503 -16.77 20.04 -16.78
CA LYS A 503 -17.85 20.83 -16.18
C LYS A 503 -17.38 22.25 -15.86
N ASP A 504 -16.93 22.47 -14.62
CA ASP A 504 -16.53 23.79 -14.13
C ASP A 504 -15.01 23.98 -14.24
N LYS A 505 -14.56 25.20 -14.54
CA LYS A 505 -13.14 25.60 -14.53
C LYS A 505 -13.00 26.88 -13.72
N ASP A 506 -12.41 26.75 -12.53
CA ASP A 506 -12.08 27.87 -11.67
C ASP A 506 -10.58 28.21 -11.77
N VAL A 507 -10.26 29.50 -11.87
CA VAL A 507 -8.89 30.01 -11.87
C VAL A 507 -8.79 31.14 -10.86
N VAL A 508 -8.01 30.95 -9.80
CA VAL A 508 -7.80 31.93 -8.72
C VAL A 508 -6.36 32.39 -8.73
N ILE A 509 -6.14 33.69 -8.88
CA ILE A 509 -4.81 34.32 -8.90
C ILE A 509 -4.79 35.42 -7.85
N ASN A 510 -3.96 35.24 -6.81
CA ASN A 510 -3.94 36.13 -5.65
C ASN A 510 -3.21 37.46 -5.86
N ASN A 511 -2.45 37.60 -6.95
CA ASN A 511 -1.65 38.79 -7.20
C ASN A 511 -1.87 39.32 -8.62
N ILE A 512 -1.05 38.88 -9.58
CA ILE A 512 -1.06 39.41 -10.94
C ILE A 512 -1.24 38.27 -11.94
N SER A 513 -2.22 38.43 -12.83
CA SER A 513 -2.37 37.63 -14.06
C SER A 513 -1.86 38.42 -15.26
N ARG A 514 -1.07 37.79 -16.13
CA ARG A 514 -0.59 38.40 -17.39
C ARG A 514 -0.78 37.40 -18.52
N GLU A 515 -1.35 37.86 -19.62
CA GLU A 515 -1.56 37.07 -20.83
C GLU A 515 -1.05 37.89 -22.03
N SER A 516 -0.21 37.27 -22.85
CA SER A 516 0.32 37.87 -24.09
C SER A 516 0.04 36.91 -25.23
N ILE A 517 -0.64 37.41 -26.26
CA ILE A 517 -1.14 36.62 -27.38
C ILE A 517 -0.52 37.19 -28.64
N GLY A 518 0.30 36.38 -29.32
CA GLY A 518 1.08 36.85 -30.47
C GLY A 518 0.25 37.16 -31.71
N LEU A 519 -0.90 36.50 -31.87
CA LEU A 519 -1.81 36.64 -33.00
C LEU A 519 -3.24 36.89 -32.51
N ASP A 520 -4.11 35.87 -32.57
CA ASP A 520 -5.55 36.03 -32.37
C ASP A 520 -6.02 35.53 -30.99
N PHE A 521 -7.00 36.23 -30.42
CA PHE A 521 -7.75 35.82 -29.22
C PHE A 521 -9.23 35.65 -29.56
N HIS A 522 -9.76 34.46 -29.35
CA HIS A 522 -11.18 34.16 -29.52
C HIS A 522 -11.81 33.74 -28.20
N GLN A 523 -12.85 34.45 -27.78
CA GLN A 523 -13.65 34.11 -26.60
C GLN A 523 -15.11 33.94 -27.00
N LYS A 524 -15.69 32.79 -26.65
CA LYS A 524 -17.11 32.49 -26.83
C LYS A 524 -17.72 32.11 -25.49
N VAL A 525 -18.74 32.83 -25.08
CA VAL A 525 -19.49 32.57 -23.85
C VAL A 525 -20.93 32.21 -24.23
N GLY A 526 -21.40 31.05 -23.77
CA GLY A 526 -22.70 30.50 -24.19
C GLY A 526 -23.92 31.16 -23.54
N GLN A 527 -23.75 31.75 -22.35
CA GLN A 527 -24.83 32.39 -21.59
C GLN A 527 -24.40 33.77 -21.10
N HIS A 528 -23.82 33.87 -19.91
CA HIS A 528 -23.53 35.14 -19.25
C HIS A 528 -22.02 35.40 -19.17
N PHE A 529 -21.61 36.61 -19.58
CA PHE A 529 -20.29 37.15 -19.31
C PHE A 529 -20.40 38.26 -18.26
N PHE A 530 -19.73 38.09 -17.14
CA PHE A 530 -19.67 39.09 -16.07
C PHE A 530 -18.22 39.49 -15.85
N GLN A 531 -17.96 40.80 -15.85
CA GLN A 531 -16.65 41.36 -15.57
C GLN A 531 -16.80 42.50 -14.56
N MET A 532 -16.04 42.44 -13.48
CA MET A 532 -15.94 43.49 -12.49
C MET A 532 -14.49 43.93 -12.36
N VAL A 533 -14.24 45.22 -12.58
CA VAL A 533 -12.95 45.86 -12.36
C VAL A 533 -13.19 46.96 -11.34
N THR A 534 -12.52 46.87 -10.19
CA THR A 534 -12.73 47.79 -9.06
C THR A 534 -12.09 49.15 -9.29
N GLU A 535 -10.95 49.16 -9.99
CA GLU A 535 -10.18 50.36 -10.27
C GLU A 535 -10.32 50.76 -11.75
N ASN A 536 -9.30 50.48 -12.56
CA ASN A 536 -9.19 51.03 -13.91
C ASN A 536 -9.25 49.95 -14.98
N THR A 537 -9.97 50.22 -16.07
CA THR A 537 -9.88 49.48 -17.33
C THR A 537 -9.32 50.41 -18.39
N HIS A 538 -8.21 50.02 -19.01
CA HIS A 538 -7.64 50.70 -20.17
C HIS A 538 -7.80 49.81 -21.41
N ARG A 539 -8.45 50.32 -22.46
CA ARG A 539 -8.66 49.62 -23.73
C ARG A 539 -8.13 50.49 -24.87
N LEU A 540 -7.09 49.99 -25.56
CA LEU A 540 -6.55 50.60 -26.78
C LEU A 540 -6.82 49.66 -27.94
N VAL A 541 -7.44 50.17 -29.01
CA VAL A 541 -7.70 49.41 -30.23
C VAL A 541 -7.15 50.18 -31.41
N GLY A 542 -6.17 49.60 -32.11
CA GLY A 542 -5.43 50.29 -33.18
C GLY A 542 -6.21 50.49 -34.48
N LYS A 543 -7.31 49.75 -34.68
CA LYS A 543 -8.19 49.85 -35.85
C LYS A 543 -9.64 50.05 -35.42
N ASN A 544 -10.46 49.01 -35.53
CA ASN A 544 -11.92 49.12 -35.40
C ASN A 544 -12.42 48.45 -34.13
N VAL A 545 -13.47 49.04 -33.54
CA VAL A 545 -14.33 48.39 -32.54
C VAL A 545 -15.73 48.30 -33.14
N THR A 546 -16.34 47.13 -33.06
CA THR A 546 -17.72 46.89 -33.46
C THR A 546 -18.44 46.20 -32.31
N GLU A 547 -19.56 46.79 -31.87
CA GLU A 547 -20.36 46.32 -30.76
C GLU A 547 -21.82 46.29 -31.19
N GLU A 548 -22.50 45.18 -30.94
CA GLU A 548 -23.92 44.99 -31.25
C GLU A 548 -24.62 44.51 -29.98
N PHE A 549 -25.70 45.20 -29.62
CA PHE A 549 -26.52 44.89 -28.46
C PHE A 549 -27.92 44.52 -28.96
N GLY A 550 -28.35 43.28 -28.73
CA GLY A 550 -29.63 42.79 -29.25
C GLY A 550 -30.88 43.34 -28.55
N GLN A 551 -30.72 43.87 -27.34
CA GLN A 551 -31.80 44.49 -26.55
C GLN A 551 -31.29 45.83 -25.99
N ASP A 552 -30.94 45.88 -24.71
CA ASP A 552 -30.60 47.11 -24.02
C ASP A 552 -29.07 47.31 -23.88
N HIS A 553 -28.65 48.57 -23.93
CA HIS A 553 -27.32 49.01 -23.52
C HIS A 553 -27.43 50.15 -22.51
N HIS A 554 -27.15 49.86 -21.24
CA HIS A 554 -27.15 50.84 -20.16
C HIS A 554 -25.73 51.38 -19.93
N TYR A 555 -25.55 52.69 -20.14
CA TYR A 555 -24.28 53.36 -19.94
C TYR A 555 -24.41 54.49 -18.92
N LYS A 556 -23.74 54.35 -17.77
CA LYS A 556 -23.72 55.34 -16.68
C LYS A 556 -22.30 55.82 -16.41
N VAL A 557 -22.11 57.13 -16.41
CA VAL A 557 -20.81 57.77 -16.14
C VAL A 557 -20.93 58.63 -14.90
N GLY A 558 -20.08 58.38 -13.89
CA GLY A 558 -20.16 59.06 -12.59
C GLY A 558 -19.52 60.44 -12.55
N ARG A 559 -18.55 60.72 -13.43
CA ARG A 559 -17.87 62.02 -13.56
C ARG A 559 -18.05 62.60 -14.96
N ASN A 560 -17.10 62.36 -15.86
CA ASN A 560 -17.07 63.01 -17.18
C ASN A 560 -17.13 61.98 -18.30
N LEU A 561 -17.97 62.24 -19.30
CA LEU A 561 -17.92 61.59 -20.61
C LEU A 561 -17.32 62.57 -21.62
N VAL A 562 -16.14 62.25 -22.16
CA VAL A 562 -15.49 63.02 -23.21
C VAL A 562 -15.48 62.19 -24.49
N GLN A 563 -16.19 62.66 -25.51
CA GLN A 563 -16.25 62.02 -26.83
C GLN A 563 -15.73 62.99 -27.89
N ARG A 564 -14.64 62.63 -28.56
CA ARG A 564 -14.11 63.35 -29.72
C ARG A 564 -14.27 62.49 -30.97
N VAL A 565 -15.01 62.99 -31.95
CA VAL A 565 -15.22 62.32 -33.25
C VAL A 565 -14.68 63.23 -34.34
N ILE A 566 -13.69 62.75 -35.10
CA ILE A 566 -13.05 63.52 -36.18
C ILE A 566 -13.89 63.49 -37.46
N GLY A 567 -14.52 62.34 -37.73
CA GLY A 567 -15.44 62.17 -38.85
C GLY A 567 -16.85 62.64 -38.49
N ALA A 568 -17.84 61.79 -38.75
CA ALA A 568 -19.25 62.08 -38.50
C ALA A 568 -19.81 61.26 -37.33
N VAL A 569 -20.84 61.79 -36.68
CA VAL A 569 -21.73 61.05 -35.79
C VAL A 569 -23.07 60.89 -36.47
N ASN A 570 -23.44 59.66 -36.81
CA ASN A 570 -24.77 59.33 -37.33
C ASN A 570 -25.58 58.67 -36.21
N ARG A 571 -26.78 59.18 -35.94
CA ARG A 571 -27.71 58.60 -34.95
C ARG A 571 -29.09 58.46 -35.57
N PHE A 572 -29.57 57.22 -35.65
CA PHE A 572 -30.93 56.90 -36.07
C PHE A 572 -31.72 56.47 -34.84
N ILE A 573 -32.78 57.19 -34.51
CA ILE A 573 -33.61 56.92 -33.33
C ILE A 573 -35.07 56.80 -33.80
N SER A 574 -35.57 55.58 -33.92
CA SER A 574 -36.94 55.32 -34.39
C SER A 574 -38.02 55.63 -33.35
N GLY A 575 -37.66 55.59 -32.07
CA GLY A 575 -38.55 55.91 -30.95
C GLY A 575 -38.49 57.40 -30.60
N GLY A 576 -38.05 57.72 -29.38
CA GLY A 576 -37.88 59.10 -28.91
C GLY A 576 -36.55 59.31 -28.20
N MET A 577 -36.10 60.57 -28.14
CA MET A 577 -34.92 61.00 -27.39
C MET A 577 -35.35 61.99 -26.31
N VAL A 578 -35.01 61.71 -25.05
CA VAL A 578 -35.22 62.61 -23.92
C VAL A 578 -33.85 63.04 -23.39
N THR A 579 -33.63 64.34 -23.25
CA THR A 579 -32.39 64.90 -22.70
C THR A 579 -32.74 65.90 -21.61
N LYS A 580 -32.30 65.64 -20.38
CA LYS A 580 -32.41 66.55 -19.24
C LYS A 580 -31.02 67.05 -18.89
N ILE A 581 -30.85 68.37 -18.89
CA ILE A 581 -29.59 69.04 -18.51
C ILE A 581 -29.92 69.94 -17.33
N GLU A 582 -29.36 69.65 -16.16
CA GLU A 582 -29.56 70.48 -14.96
C GLU A 582 -28.63 71.70 -14.91
N GLY A 583 -27.47 71.60 -15.58
CA GLY A 583 -26.53 72.71 -15.77
C GLY A 583 -26.78 73.47 -17.09
N GLY A 584 -25.70 74.01 -17.67
CA GLY A 584 -25.74 74.70 -18.96
C GLY A 584 -25.54 73.75 -20.15
N SER A 585 -26.16 74.08 -21.28
CA SER A 585 -25.85 73.50 -22.59
C SER A 585 -25.28 74.59 -23.50
N VAL A 586 -24.11 74.34 -24.08
CA VAL A 586 -23.48 75.24 -25.06
C VAL A 586 -23.27 74.45 -26.34
N THR A 587 -23.83 74.94 -27.44
CA THR A 587 -23.64 74.37 -28.78
C THR A 587 -23.04 75.44 -29.67
N SER A 588 -21.89 75.17 -30.29
CA SER A 588 -21.23 76.05 -31.26
C SER A 588 -21.17 75.33 -32.61
N MET A 589 -21.72 75.96 -33.64
CA MET A 589 -21.80 75.41 -34.99
C MET A 589 -21.23 76.43 -35.98
N SER A 590 -20.32 75.99 -36.84
CA SER A 590 -19.68 76.84 -37.85
C SER A 590 -20.45 76.91 -39.17
N ALA A 591 -21.37 75.98 -39.41
CA ALA A 591 -22.18 75.88 -40.62
C ALA A 591 -23.66 76.16 -40.30
N SER A 592 -24.58 75.25 -40.63
CA SER A 592 -26.01 75.40 -40.43
C SER A 592 -26.57 74.45 -39.35
N GLU A 593 -27.65 74.87 -38.70
CA GLU A 593 -28.54 73.99 -37.94
C GLU A 593 -29.89 73.95 -38.67
N GLU A 594 -30.35 72.75 -39.04
CA GLU A 594 -31.63 72.53 -39.70
C GLU A 594 -32.54 71.68 -38.80
N LYS A 595 -33.77 72.13 -38.57
CA LYS A 595 -34.76 71.44 -37.73
C LYS A 595 -36.10 71.40 -38.43
N GLU A 596 -36.58 70.19 -38.70
CA GLU A 596 -37.96 69.94 -39.11
C GLU A 596 -38.73 69.35 -37.92
N ILE A 597 -39.77 70.03 -37.45
CA ILE A 597 -40.55 69.63 -36.28
C ILE A 597 -42.00 69.42 -36.72
N GLY A 598 -42.43 68.16 -36.80
CA GLY A 598 -43.76 67.80 -37.32
C GLY A 598 -44.95 68.09 -36.39
N ALA A 599 -44.71 68.42 -35.12
CA ALA A 599 -45.78 68.68 -34.14
C ALA A 599 -45.58 70.00 -33.37
N ASN A 600 -44.95 69.97 -32.20
CA ASN A 600 -44.86 71.14 -31.33
C ASN A 600 -43.40 71.44 -30.98
N GLN A 601 -43.00 72.69 -31.12
CA GLN A 601 -41.82 73.25 -30.46
C GLN A 601 -42.30 74.17 -29.33
N ARG A 602 -41.82 73.93 -28.11
CA ARG A 602 -42.12 74.79 -26.94
C ARG A 602 -40.81 75.23 -26.30
N ILE A 603 -40.63 76.53 -26.18
CA ILE A 603 -39.43 77.14 -25.59
C ILE A 603 -39.91 78.11 -24.50
N ALA A 604 -39.47 77.89 -23.27
CA ALA A 604 -39.70 78.78 -22.14
C ALA A 604 -38.33 79.24 -21.60
N VAL A 605 -38.12 80.55 -21.55
CA VAL A 605 -36.86 81.15 -21.10
C VAL A 605 -37.18 82.17 -20.01
N ASN A 606 -36.62 81.97 -18.81
CA ASN A 606 -36.99 82.79 -17.65
C ASN A 606 -36.26 84.14 -17.60
N ASN A 607 -35.02 84.19 -18.11
CA ASN A 607 -34.17 85.39 -18.04
C ASN A 607 -34.15 86.13 -19.38
N GLU A 608 -33.39 85.61 -20.35
CA GLU A 608 -33.19 86.27 -21.64
C GLU A 608 -33.19 85.25 -22.77
N SER A 609 -34.01 85.48 -23.80
CA SER A 609 -33.94 84.78 -25.08
C SER A 609 -33.47 85.76 -26.15
N TYR A 610 -32.26 85.57 -26.67
CA TYR A 610 -31.63 86.45 -27.66
C TYR A 610 -31.56 85.78 -29.03
N LEU A 611 -32.15 86.42 -30.04
CA LEU A 611 -32.05 86.04 -31.45
C LEU A 611 -31.38 87.20 -32.20
N ASN A 612 -30.22 86.96 -32.79
CA ASN A 612 -29.51 87.93 -33.63
C ASN A 612 -29.09 87.25 -34.93
N ALA A 613 -29.62 87.75 -36.03
CA ALA A 613 -29.34 87.27 -37.38
C ALA A 613 -29.45 88.45 -38.34
N THR A 614 -28.81 88.34 -39.51
CA THR A 614 -28.95 89.35 -40.59
C THR A 614 -30.42 89.55 -40.97
N ASN A 615 -31.21 88.47 -40.97
CA ASN A 615 -32.66 88.49 -41.18
C ASN A 615 -33.35 87.60 -40.14
N ILE A 616 -34.44 88.10 -39.55
CA ILE A 616 -35.36 87.30 -38.73
C ILE A 616 -36.73 87.36 -39.41
N VAL A 617 -37.26 86.20 -39.79
CA VAL A 617 -38.60 86.06 -40.35
C VAL A 617 -39.41 85.19 -39.40
N LEU A 618 -40.50 85.73 -38.87
CA LEU A 618 -41.46 85.00 -38.05
C LEU A 618 -42.77 84.92 -38.83
N GLU A 619 -43.15 83.70 -39.21
CA GLU A 619 -44.38 83.43 -39.93
C GLU A 619 -45.24 82.44 -39.14
N ALA A 620 -46.51 82.77 -38.98
CA ALA A 620 -47.49 81.90 -38.38
C ALA A 620 -48.71 81.76 -39.29
N LYS A 621 -49.19 80.54 -39.50
CA LYS A 621 -50.31 80.26 -40.42
C LYS A 621 -51.68 80.73 -39.91
N GLN A 622 -51.84 80.84 -38.60
CA GLN A 622 -53.12 81.19 -37.95
C GLN A 622 -53.01 82.46 -37.12
N GLU A 623 -52.04 82.50 -36.20
CA GLU A 623 -51.87 83.62 -35.28
C GLU A 623 -50.40 83.76 -34.88
N LEU A 624 -49.85 84.98 -34.93
CA LEU A 624 -48.61 85.36 -34.27
C LEU A 624 -48.95 86.33 -33.14
N THR A 625 -48.64 85.96 -31.89
CA THR A 625 -48.86 86.81 -30.71
C THR A 625 -47.54 87.10 -30.01
N ILE A 626 -47.21 88.38 -29.88
CA ILE A 626 -46.09 88.90 -29.08
C ILE A 626 -46.71 89.63 -27.89
N LYS A 627 -46.53 89.10 -26.68
CA LYS A 627 -47.18 89.62 -25.46
C LYS A 627 -46.15 89.92 -24.38
N GLY A 628 -46.33 91.04 -23.70
CA GLY A 628 -45.55 91.45 -22.53
C GLY A 628 -46.44 92.05 -21.43
N PRO A 629 -45.86 92.49 -20.31
CA PRO A 629 -46.63 93.02 -19.16
C PRO A 629 -47.41 94.30 -19.48
N GLY A 630 -46.98 95.07 -20.49
CA GLY A 630 -47.64 96.32 -20.91
C GLY A 630 -48.74 96.17 -21.97
N GLY A 631 -48.92 94.98 -22.56
CA GLY A 631 -49.85 94.76 -23.68
C GLY A 631 -49.43 93.62 -24.62
N PHE A 632 -50.04 93.54 -25.79
CA PHE A 632 -49.69 92.57 -26.84
C PHE A 632 -49.84 93.14 -28.25
N VAL A 633 -49.14 92.49 -29.18
CA VAL A 633 -49.35 92.57 -30.63
C VAL A 633 -49.80 91.19 -31.08
N LYS A 634 -50.96 91.11 -31.73
CA LYS A 634 -51.49 89.89 -32.31
C LYS A 634 -51.76 90.10 -33.78
N ILE A 635 -51.28 89.17 -34.62
CA ILE A 635 -51.51 89.14 -36.06
C ILE A 635 -52.26 87.86 -36.37
N ASP A 636 -53.48 87.96 -36.88
CA ASP A 636 -54.32 86.82 -37.28
C ASP A 636 -55.13 87.13 -38.56
N GLY A 637 -56.06 86.24 -38.92
CA GLY A 637 -56.91 86.41 -40.11
C GLY A 637 -57.83 87.64 -40.08
N GLY A 638 -57.98 88.31 -38.93
CA GLY A 638 -58.77 89.54 -38.76
C GLY A 638 -57.95 90.83 -38.86
N GLY A 639 -56.60 90.75 -38.88
CA GLY A 639 -55.69 91.90 -39.02
C GLY A 639 -54.64 92.00 -37.90
N ILE A 640 -54.08 93.20 -37.72
CA ILE A 640 -53.10 93.49 -36.65
C ILE A 640 -53.82 94.16 -35.47
N THR A 641 -53.91 93.46 -34.34
CA THR A 641 -54.43 93.99 -33.08
C THR A 641 -53.28 94.42 -32.17
N ILE A 642 -53.25 95.70 -31.81
CA ILE A 642 -52.29 96.26 -30.85
C ILE A 642 -53.08 96.77 -29.65
N SER A 643 -52.87 96.19 -28.47
CA SER A 643 -53.60 96.53 -27.25
C SER A 643 -52.65 96.61 -26.06
N GLY A 644 -52.60 97.75 -25.37
CA GLY A 644 -51.77 97.96 -24.19
C GLY A 644 -52.20 99.19 -23.39
N ASN A 645 -51.64 99.36 -22.19
CA ASN A 645 -51.99 100.48 -21.29
C ASN A 645 -51.65 101.85 -21.92
N VAL A 646 -50.53 101.92 -22.64
CA VAL A 646 -50.07 103.07 -23.44
C VAL A 646 -49.36 102.53 -24.68
N VAL A 647 -49.75 102.99 -25.87
CA VAL A 647 -49.08 102.66 -27.14
C VAL A 647 -48.34 103.90 -27.62
N LYS A 648 -47.00 103.88 -27.54
CA LYS A 648 -46.15 104.99 -28.00
C LYS A 648 -45.77 104.78 -29.46
N ILE A 649 -46.14 105.71 -30.33
CA ILE A 649 -45.79 105.73 -31.76
C ILE A 649 -44.99 107.01 -32.00
N ASN A 650 -43.76 106.88 -32.51
CA ASN A 650 -42.84 108.00 -32.79
C ASN A 650 -42.40 108.85 -31.56
N GLU A 651 -42.44 108.31 -30.34
CA GLU A 651 -41.88 108.93 -29.12
C GLU A 651 -40.56 108.23 -28.68
N GLY A 652 -39.66 108.97 -28.03
CA GLY A 652 -38.31 108.52 -27.68
C GLY A 652 -38.22 107.32 -26.72
N GLY A 653 -37.20 106.48 -26.93
CA GLY A 653 -36.80 105.32 -26.12
C GLY A 653 -35.55 104.63 -26.69
N SER A 654 -34.93 103.74 -25.92
CA SER A 654 -33.80 102.90 -26.35
C SER A 654 -34.23 101.43 -26.47
N PRO A 655 -33.73 100.66 -27.45
CA PRO A 655 -34.02 99.23 -27.53
C PRO A 655 -33.40 98.47 -26.34
N GLY A 656 -33.98 97.32 -26.00
CA GLY A 656 -33.30 96.37 -25.12
C GLY A 656 -32.04 95.80 -25.81
N SER A 657 -30.98 95.55 -25.05
CA SER A 657 -29.80 94.80 -25.52
C SER A 657 -29.85 93.37 -25.02
N GLY A 658 -29.44 92.42 -25.85
CA GLY A 658 -29.26 91.01 -25.45
C GLY A 658 -27.79 90.64 -25.25
N THR A 659 -27.53 89.54 -24.56
CA THR A 659 -26.18 89.03 -24.30
C THR A 659 -25.81 87.93 -25.29
N ALA A 660 -24.72 88.09 -26.04
CA ALA A 660 -24.21 87.05 -26.94
C ALA A 660 -23.67 85.83 -26.16
N PRO A 661 -23.88 84.59 -26.65
CA PRO A 661 -23.34 83.40 -26.01
C PRO A 661 -21.80 83.40 -26.04
N LYS A 662 -21.17 82.89 -24.97
CA LYS A 662 -19.71 82.67 -24.91
C LYS A 662 -19.40 81.24 -25.36
N ALA A 663 -18.51 81.11 -26.34
CA ALA A 663 -18.00 79.80 -26.75
C ALA A 663 -17.12 79.18 -25.64
N VAL A 664 -17.27 77.87 -25.42
CA VAL A 664 -16.44 77.07 -24.51
C VAL A 664 -15.90 75.89 -25.29
N GLU A 665 -14.59 75.70 -25.32
CA GLU A 665 -13.97 74.54 -25.96
C GLU A 665 -14.02 73.32 -25.03
N PRO A 666 -14.40 72.13 -25.54
CA PRO A 666 -14.36 70.90 -24.76
C PRO A 666 -12.91 70.43 -24.53
N GLN A 667 -12.65 69.87 -23.35
CA GLN A 667 -11.34 69.29 -23.04
C GLN A 667 -11.09 68.01 -23.88
N PRO A 668 -9.86 67.75 -24.35
CA PRO A 668 -9.53 66.54 -25.10
C PRO A 668 -9.56 65.28 -24.20
N PRO A 669 -9.84 64.09 -24.75
CA PRO A 669 -9.78 62.84 -23.99
C PRO A 669 -8.34 62.51 -23.60
N ALA A 670 -8.16 61.92 -22.42
CA ALA A 670 -6.86 61.40 -21.97
C ALA A 670 -6.44 60.16 -22.78
N LYS A 671 -5.13 59.96 -22.98
CA LYS A 671 -4.61 58.74 -23.59
C LYS A 671 -4.68 57.58 -22.59
N PRO A 672 -5.05 56.36 -23.01
CA PRO A 672 -4.86 55.17 -22.19
C PRO A 672 -3.39 55.00 -21.80
N GLN A 673 -3.13 54.50 -20.59
CA GLN A 673 -1.78 54.19 -20.14
C GLN A 673 -1.43 52.75 -20.54
N GLU A 674 -0.21 52.53 -21.02
CA GLU A 674 0.31 51.17 -21.25
C GLU A 674 0.73 50.54 -19.91
N PRO A 675 0.53 49.22 -19.72
CA PRO A 675 0.98 48.54 -18.52
C PRO A 675 2.51 48.58 -18.40
N ASP A 676 3.02 48.59 -17.17
CA ASP A 676 4.45 48.43 -16.92
C ASP A 676 4.96 47.08 -17.43
N ASP A 677 6.22 47.04 -17.88
CA ASP A 677 6.89 45.83 -18.35
C ASP A 677 6.86 44.70 -17.30
N PRO A 678 6.77 43.43 -17.73
CA PRO A 678 6.58 42.28 -16.85
C PRO A 678 7.67 42.09 -15.78
N ASP A 679 8.87 42.67 -15.98
CA ASP A 679 10.06 42.46 -15.14
C ASP A 679 10.31 43.53 -14.05
N ARG A 680 9.42 44.49 -13.84
CA ARG A 680 9.51 45.36 -12.64
C ARG A 680 8.96 44.63 -11.41
N ARG A 681 9.77 43.77 -10.80
CA ARG A 681 9.60 43.33 -9.41
C ARG A 681 10.49 44.20 -8.52
N THR A 682 9.88 45.11 -7.75
CA THR A 682 10.40 45.51 -6.44
C THR A 682 9.63 44.78 -5.37
#